data_AF-A0A2T0JWQ6-F1
#
_entry.id   AF-A0A2T0JWQ6-F1
#
_cell.length_a   1.000
_cell.length_b   1.000
_cell.length_c   1.000
_cell.angle_alpha   90.00
_cell.angle_beta   90.00
_cell.angle_gamma   90.00
#
_symmetry.space_group_name_H-M   'P 1'
#
loop_
_entity.id
_entity.type
_entity.pdbx_description
1 polymer ?
#
loop_
_entity_poly.entity_id
_entity_poly.type
_entity_poly.pdbx_seq_one_letter_code
_entity_poly.pdbx_strand_id
1 'polypeptide(L)'
;MVTFTQLESWIRAGDIDRVVTALLDADEPARRALATDLKGIRLSWPNPDVVMGLMDFPAGRRDMLPQQWALSERSEAALRIAGAACLPRAADIVSWLRSDRFPLQPLPKSVDGVVRVLRAAGRPSLPAIARPLADRLRPAQVDTQWPLVIRLLDEAELPLPITEATVRGWMRAVGEARYREDLADLLRADPRLEQMLPHVFTIPLVGQELDEEWTKALARLAADGLLDRQALLDGCALRLRAGDRTGPLRRFVVLHRLLSPSAEEVAARHGEYCGMLSSPDSTVAGLALLALRRAADAELLETPTVAEAALTVLSRKEKKLVRAQLDWLGATLAADPDPSLFEALVSGLANPAGDLAERALGLIARYLPSFGEAGTALLASATDGLQGDLRRQVLALLGRTEAAAAGAADTAGTADTAGTADTAGTADTAGTADTAGTAGAGTSSPPVLPAVVPAAPMPAPIASIPELVAEARHLLRDQQDPVRVELVLDALVRFTAADRPALAQALEPLLSWRVEPFPNLLHAVVTGEFVAWFPSKWEQRERPPFWMLVERMAELSRQMCRTPPPALLATPATVDGHVDPARMLRLLGEGWEPEPFDLSQALLRLPREIEPATRAAAGRLASPAGKAFAAFLNGGGLPDPVIVTFTMVGRCRHGLTACLCHERPSRRAVAFEPIEHDLTVPPGLLHLPAESARERVDDELPYGPIAGWPMIVPSHREIAAAHLQPYFVGGTEVRGSAAELAVLPALAACDGPFGPAMALCLAYGLNNALPEGRLVAADAFVDLAVRGDLDGCLVGRELTGLFEAGSLFLKRVADAFGHALPAGAATDVWTTLREMLPALLSAPKAAAGLPDLLLVAEAAAAASGACDDVPELTSAAARPGRSRLVTEAARLSRTLTENRETDAGQLRTVTTERPARQRGGTPTA
;
A
#
# COMPACT_ATOMS: atom_id res chain seq x y z
N MET A 1 41.04 -6.40 -41.79
CA MET A 1 40.62 -6.73 -40.42
C MET A 1 40.01 -5.49 -39.79
N VAL A 2 38.85 -5.63 -39.14
CA VAL A 2 38.25 -4.55 -38.34
C VAL A 2 39.08 -4.33 -37.07
N THR A 3 39.38 -3.07 -36.75
CA THR A 3 40.04 -2.70 -35.49
C THR A 3 39.02 -2.44 -34.38
N PHE A 4 39.43 -2.51 -33.11
CA PHE A 4 38.53 -2.22 -31.98
C PHE A 4 37.95 -0.80 -32.05
N THR A 5 38.76 0.22 -32.35
CA THR A 5 38.31 1.61 -32.48
C THR A 5 37.24 1.79 -33.57
N GLN A 6 37.38 1.09 -34.70
CA GLN A 6 36.36 1.10 -35.76
C GLN A 6 35.07 0.42 -35.29
N LEU A 7 35.17 -0.74 -34.65
CA LEU A 7 34.01 -1.46 -34.12
C LEU A 7 33.27 -0.65 -33.05
N GLU A 8 33.99 -0.04 -32.11
CA GLU A 8 33.41 0.82 -31.07
C GLU A 8 32.69 2.03 -31.69
N SER A 9 33.30 2.67 -32.71
CA SER A 9 32.67 3.79 -33.41
C SER A 9 31.33 3.39 -34.05
N TRP A 10 31.25 2.21 -34.69
CA TRP A 10 30.01 1.72 -35.29
C TRP A 10 28.98 1.31 -34.24
N ILE A 11 29.41 0.72 -33.13
CA ILE A 11 28.54 0.40 -32.00
C ILE A 11 27.90 1.67 -31.44
N ARG A 12 28.69 2.71 -31.15
CA ARG A 12 28.17 3.99 -30.62
C ARG A 12 27.31 4.76 -31.62
N ALA A 13 27.49 4.50 -32.92
CA ALA A 13 26.66 5.05 -33.99
C ALA A 13 25.37 4.24 -34.24
N GLY A 14 25.18 3.09 -33.58
CA GLY A 14 24.05 2.20 -33.83
C GLY A 14 24.02 1.59 -35.24
N ASP A 15 25.16 1.44 -35.90
CA ASP A 15 25.27 0.91 -37.26
C ASP A 15 25.30 -0.63 -37.24
N ILE A 16 24.13 -1.22 -36.99
CA ILE A 16 23.95 -2.67 -36.83
C ILE A 16 24.46 -3.44 -38.06
N ASP A 17 24.11 -3.00 -39.26
CA ASP A 17 24.43 -3.71 -40.50
C ASP A 17 25.93 -3.75 -40.77
N ARG A 18 26.63 -2.64 -40.47
CA ARG A 18 28.09 -2.58 -40.60
C ARG A 18 28.79 -3.43 -39.54
N VAL A 19 28.29 -3.44 -38.31
CA VAL A 19 28.81 -4.32 -37.25
C VAL A 19 28.65 -5.79 -37.63
N VAL A 20 27.45 -6.21 -38.05
CA VAL A 20 27.19 -7.60 -38.50
C VAL A 20 28.11 -7.98 -39.66
N THR A 21 28.18 -7.14 -40.70
CA THR A 21 28.96 -7.44 -41.91
C THR A 21 30.45 -7.58 -41.60
N ALA A 22 31.03 -6.60 -40.88
CA ALA A 22 32.45 -6.64 -40.54
C ALA A 22 32.84 -7.83 -39.65
N LEU A 23 31.94 -8.27 -38.77
CA LEU A 23 32.18 -9.41 -37.89
C LEU A 23 31.99 -10.76 -38.61
N LEU A 24 31.14 -10.82 -39.64
CA LEU A 24 31.02 -12.01 -40.51
C LEU A 24 32.22 -12.16 -41.44
N ASP A 25 32.77 -11.05 -41.95
CA ASP A 25 33.95 -11.04 -42.82
C ASP A 25 35.26 -11.28 -42.08
N ALA A 26 35.29 -11.05 -40.76
CA ALA A 26 36.43 -11.38 -39.91
C ALA A 26 36.59 -12.91 -39.77
N ASP A 27 37.81 -13.41 -39.64
CA ASP A 27 38.05 -14.79 -39.25
C ASP A 27 37.88 -14.97 -37.72
N GLU A 28 37.92 -16.22 -37.26
CA GLU A 28 37.75 -16.53 -35.84
C GLU A 28 38.82 -15.89 -34.94
N PRO A 29 40.14 -15.93 -35.27
CA PRO A 29 41.16 -15.22 -34.51
C PRO A 29 40.91 -13.72 -34.40
N ALA A 30 40.53 -13.05 -35.50
CA ALA A 30 40.24 -11.63 -35.52
C ALA A 30 39.06 -11.25 -34.62
N ARG A 31 37.98 -12.03 -34.64
CA ARG A 31 36.83 -11.83 -33.73
C ARG A 31 37.22 -11.99 -32.27
N ARG A 32 38.00 -13.02 -31.93
CA ARG A 32 38.43 -13.31 -30.55
C ARG A 32 39.32 -12.20 -29.99
N ALA A 33 40.17 -11.60 -30.81
CA ALA A 33 41.04 -10.49 -30.40
C ALA A 33 40.26 -9.27 -29.87
N LEU A 34 39.03 -9.05 -30.35
CA LEU A 34 38.16 -7.93 -29.95
C LEU A 34 37.39 -8.17 -28.64
N ALA A 35 37.35 -9.42 -28.14
CA ALA A 35 36.45 -9.83 -27.08
C ALA A 35 36.73 -9.17 -25.71
N THR A 36 38.01 -8.92 -25.39
CA THR A 36 38.41 -8.32 -24.11
C THR A 36 37.98 -6.86 -24.05
N ASP A 37 38.28 -6.09 -25.09
CA ASP A 37 37.99 -4.65 -25.14
C ASP A 37 36.48 -4.37 -25.20
N LEU A 38 35.72 -5.22 -25.89
CA LEU A 38 34.25 -5.13 -25.95
C LEU A 38 33.58 -5.16 -24.56
N LYS A 39 34.16 -5.87 -23.57
CA LYS A 39 33.60 -5.93 -22.21
C LYS A 39 33.65 -4.57 -21.49
N GLY A 40 34.60 -3.72 -21.86
CA GLY A 40 34.80 -2.37 -21.32
C GLY A 40 33.82 -1.33 -21.83
N ILE A 41 33.14 -1.56 -22.96
CA ILE A 41 32.18 -0.59 -23.50
C ILE A 41 31.01 -0.41 -22.53
N ARG A 42 30.69 0.85 -22.26
CA ARG A 42 29.49 1.31 -21.56
C ARG A 42 28.75 2.28 -22.47
N LEU A 43 27.45 2.02 -22.64
CA LEU A 43 26.54 2.90 -23.38
C LEU A 43 25.89 3.85 -22.38
N SER A 44 25.74 5.11 -22.78
CA SER A 44 24.96 6.11 -22.06
C SER A 44 23.51 5.99 -22.51
N TRP A 45 22.60 5.87 -21.56
CA TRP A 45 21.16 5.82 -21.81
C TRP A 45 20.54 7.18 -21.56
N PRO A 46 19.76 7.73 -22.50
CA PRO A 46 18.77 8.73 -22.18
C PRO A 46 17.80 8.11 -21.16
N ASN A 47 17.42 8.83 -20.12
CA ASN A 47 16.46 8.34 -19.15
C ASN A 47 15.13 7.97 -19.89
N PRO A 48 14.61 6.72 -19.81
CA PRO A 48 13.40 6.24 -20.52
C PRO A 48 12.20 7.17 -20.41
N ASP A 49 12.15 7.81 -19.26
CA ASP A 49 11.14 8.71 -18.80
C ASP A 49 11.15 10.03 -19.60
N VAL A 50 12.33 10.52 -19.96
CA VAL A 50 12.55 11.73 -20.78
C VAL A 50 11.96 11.57 -22.18
N VAL A 51 12.11 10.38 -22.75
CA VAL A 51 11.69 10.08 -24.13
C VAL A 51 10.18 10.04 -24.25
N MET A 52 9.50 9.56 -23.21
CA MET A 52 8.03 9.57 -23.13
C MET A 52 7.44 10.95 -22.84
N GLY A 53 8.20 11.88 -22.25
CA GLY A 53 7.77 13.25 -21.95
C GLY A 53 7.93 14.27 -23.08
N LEU A 54 8.66 13.94 -24.16
CA LEU A 54 9.04 14.88 -25.21
C LEU A 54 8.23 14.76 -26.52
N MET A 55 7.25 13.85 -26.58
CA MET A 55 6.33 13.72 -27.72
C MET A 55 5.40 14.95 -27.89
N ASP A 56 5.38 15.89 -26.94
CA ASP A 56 4.45 17.03 -26.91
C ASP A 56 5.06 18.45 -27.07
N PHE A 57 6.34 18.60 -27.47
CA PHE A 57 7.00 19.91 -27.66
C PHE A 57 6.80 20.55 -29.06
N PRO A 58 7.05 21.86 -29.26
CA PRO A 58 7.00 22.48 -30.60
C PRO A 58 7.98 21.83 -31.59
N ALA A 59 7.61 21.83 -32.87
CA ALA A 59 8.16 20.97 -33.95
C ALA A 59 9.70 20.86 -34.04
N GLY A 60 10.47 21.89 -33.67
CA GLY A 60 11.94 21.88 -33.81
C GLY A 60 12.73 21.03 -32.80
N ARG A 61 12.16 20.67 -31.63
CA ARG A 61 12.82 19.77 -30.64
C ARG A 61 12.27 18.35 -30.61
N ARG A 62 11.11 18.11 -31.25
CA ARG A 62 10.49 16.78 -31.40
C ARG A 62 11.35 15.82 -32.23
N ASP A 63 12.19 16.32 -33.13
CA ASP A 63 12.95 15.48 -34.07
C ASP A 63 14.25 14.89 -33.49
N MET A 64 14.87 15.51 -32.48
CA MET A 64 16.17 15.05 -31.94
C MET A 64 16.07 13.87 -30.97
N LEU A 65 14.94 13.70 -30.28
CA LEU A 65 14.82 12.73 -29.18
C LEU A 65 14.44 11.30 -29.57
N PRO A 66 13.49 11.08 -30.50
CA PRO A 66 13.29 9.77 -31.12
C PRO A 66 14.60 9.27 -31.76
N GLN A 67 15.43 10.19 -32.27
CA GLN A 67 16.72 9.84 -32.87
C GLN A 67 17.76 9.42 -31.82
N GLN A 68 17.84 10.09 -30.66
CA GLN A 68 18.74 9.70 -29.58
C GLN A 68 18.31 8.39 -28.91
N TRP A 69 17.02 8.20 -28.66
CA TRP A 69 16.49 6.93 -28.15
C TRP A 69 16.71 5.78 -29.12
N ALA A 70 16.32 5.97 -30.39
CA ALA A 70 16.58 4.99 -31.44
C ALA A 70 18.08 4.78 -31.66
N LEU A 71 18.93 5.78 -31.42
CA LEU A 71 20.38 5.60 -31.44
C LEU A 71 20.85 4.73 -30.27
N SER A 72 20.35 4.93 -29.05
CA SER A 72 20.69 4.10 -27.90
C SER A 72 20.19 2.66 -28.05
N GLU A 73 18.95 2.45 -28.50
CA GLU A 73 18.43 1.12 -28.84
C GLU A 73 19.27 0.43 -29.92
N ARG A 74 19.64 1.16 -30.98
CA ARG A 74 20.50 0.63 -32.05
C ARG A 74 21.94 0.39 -31.58
N SER A 75 22.46 1.21 -30.69
CA SER A 75 23.81 1.05 -30.12
C SER A 75 23.87 -0.16 -29.19
N GLU A 76 22.84 -0.36 -28.38
CA GLU A 76 22.66 -1.55 -27.56
C GLU A 76 22.54 -2.79 -28.43
N ALA A 77 21.72 -2.73 -29.48
CA ALA A 77 21.60 -3.81 -30.46
C ALA A 77 22.94 -4.18 -31.10
N ALA A 78 23.71 -3.18 -31.56
CA ALA A 78 25.03 -3.36 -32.14
C ALA A 78 26.02 -3.98 -31.14
N LEU A 79 26.02 -3.52 -29.87
CA LEU A 79 26.87 -4.07 -28.81
C LEU A 79 26.49 -5.52 -28.46
N ARG A 80 25.18 -5.81 -28.38
CA ARG A 80 24.66 -7.17 -28.14
C ARG A 80 25.15 -8.14 -29.20
N ILE A 81 25.04 -7.76 -30.48
CA ILE A 81 25.55 -8.53 -31.62
C ILE A 81 27.06 -8.70 -31.56
N ALA A 82 27.81 -7.62 -31.29
CA ALA A 82 29.27 -7.65 -31.26
C ALA A 82 29.81 -8.66 -30.24
N GLY A 83 29.27 -8.66 -29.02
CA GLY A 83 29.67 -9.66 -28.02
C GLY A 83 29.26 -11.08 -28.41
N ALA A 84 28.08 -11.26 -29.01
CA ALA A 84 27.64 -12.57 -29.52
C ALA A 84 28.52 -13.10 -30.67
N ALA A 85 29.18 -12.23 -31.44
CA ALA A 85 30.12 -12.64 -32.48
C ALA A 85 31.55 -12.89 -31.95
N CYS A 86 32.02 -12.09 -30.98
CA CYS A 86 33.42 -12.09 -30.56
C CYS A 86 33.77 -13.06 -29.43
N LEU A 87 32.82 -13.35 -28.52
CA LEU A 87 33.10 -14.18 -27.35
C LEU A 87 33.30 -15.67 -27.73
N PRO A 88 34.36 -16.36 -27.28
CA PRO A 88 34.72 -17.66 -27.84
C PRO A 88 33.89 -18.85 -27.34
N ARG A 89 33.41 -18.81 -26.08
CA ARG A 89 32.73 -19.95 -25.45
C ARG A 89 31.22 -19.71 -25.35
N ALA A 90 30.43 -20.76 -25.51
CA ALA A 90 28.96 -20.68 -25.35
C ALA A 90 28.56 -20.08 -23.99
N ALA A 91 29.25 -20.46 -22.91
CA ALA A 91 29.00 -19.91 -21.57
C ALA A 91 29.26 -18.39 -21.48
N ASP A 92 30.29 -17.88 -22.17
CA ASP A 92 30.60 -16.45 -22.19
C ASP A 92 29.51 -15.68 -22.97
N ILE A 93 29.03 -16.24 -24.09
CA ILE A 93 27.96 -15.65 -24.89
C ILE A 93 26.64 -15.62 -24.09
N VAL A 94 26.28 -16.73 -23.43
CA VAL A 94 25.08 -16.78 -22.58
C VAL A 94 25.18 -15.78 -21.42
N SER A 95 26.35 -15.66 -20.79
CA SER A 95 26.59 -14.65 -19.75
C SER A 95 26.44 -13.23 -20.29
N TRP A 96 26.99 -12.97 -21.48
CA TRP A 96 26.89 -11.69 -22.16
C TRP A 96 25.45 -11.29 -22.47
N LEU A 97 24.70 -12.16 -23.16
CA LEU A 97 23.32 -11.89 -23.57
C LEU A 97 22.38 -11.68 -22.38
N ARG A 98 22.74 -12.20 -21.20
CA ARG A 98 21.98 -12.04 -19.94
C ARG A 98 22.42 -10.85 -19.08
N SER A 99 23.45 -10.11 -19.49
CA SER A 99 24.00 -9.01 -18.70
C SER A 99 22.98 -7.88 -18.56
N ASP A 100 22.95 -7.31 -17.36
CA ASP A 100 22.26 -6.08 -16.95
C ASP A 100 22.62 -4.83 -17.78
N ARG A 101 23.67 -4.89 -18.58
CA ARG A 101 24.02 -3.85 -19.57
C ARG A 101 22.99 -3.69 -20.70
N PHE A 102 22.06 -4.64 -20.80
CA PHE A 102 21.01 -4.70 -21.80
C PHE A 102 19.63 -4.54 -21.13
N PRO A 103 19.31 -3.34 -20.59
CA PRO A 103 18.06 -3.11 -19.87
C PRO A 103 16.83 -3.08 -20.78
N LEU A 104 17.00 -2.90 -22.09
CA LEU A 104 15.87 -2.80 -23.02
C LEU A 104 15.48 -4.13 -23.63
N GLN A 105 14.21 -4.21 -24.04
CA GLN A 105 13.74 -5.26 -24.94
C GLN A 105 14.54 -5.19 -26.25
N PRO A 106 15.11 -6.33 -26.72
CA PRO A 106 15.97 -6.32 -27.90
C PRO A 106 15.17 -5.99 -29.16
N LEU A 107 15.67 -5.03 -29.95
CA LEU A 107 15.12 -4.74 -31.27
C LEU A 107 15.07 -6.00 -32.15
N PRO A 108 14.06 -6.18 -33.02
CA PRO A 108 13.99 -7.33 -33.93
C PRO A 108 15.27 -7.53 -34.76
N LYS A 109 15.83 -6.44 -35.31
CA LYS A 109 17.12 -6.47 -36.03
C LYS A 109 18.28 -6.92 -35.15
N SER A 110 18.26 -6.62 -33.85
CA SER A 110 19.25 -7.11 -32.89
C SER A 110 19.18 -8.63 -32.75
N VAL A 111 17.96 -9.16 -32.63
CA VAL A 111 17.72 -10.59 -32.47
C VAL A 111 18.18 -11.35 -33.71
N ASP A 112 17.76 -10.89 -34.90
CA ASP A 112 18.18 -11.49 -36.18
C ASP A 112 19.69 -11.39 -36.39
N GLY A 113 20.29 -10.25 -36.02
CA GLY A 113 21.73 -10.03 -36.07
C GLY A 113 22.50 -11.02 -35.20
N VAL A 114 22.02 -11.29 -33.97
CA VAL A 114 22.62 -12.28 -33.06
C VAL A 114 22.56 -13.68 -33.68
N VAL A 115 21.40 -14.10 -34.19
CA VAL A 115 21.24 -15.40 -34.87
C VAL A 115 22.23 -15.52 -36.04
N ARG A 116 22.32 -14.48 -36.88
CA ARG A 116 23.17 -14.47 -38.06
C ARG A 116 24.65 -14.58 -37.71
N VAL A 117 25.14 -13.83 -36.72
CA VAL A 117 26.57 -13.92 -36.33
C VAL A 117 26.90 -15.24 -35.63
N LEU A 118 25.94 -15.86 -34.93
CA LEU A 118 26.14 -17.18 -34.31
C LEU A 118 26.21 -18.32 -35.32
N ARG A 119 25.72 -18.13 -36.56
CA ARG A 119 25.86 -19.09 -37.66
C ARG A 119 27.20 -19.02 -38.39
N ALA A 120 28.04 -18.04 -38.08
CA ALA A 120 29.35 -17.92 -38.71
C ALA A 120 30.26 -19.11 -38.36
N ALA A 121 31.24 -19.40 -39.22
CA ALA A 121 32.22 -20.44 -38.97
C ALA A 121 33.02 -20.18 -37.67
N GLY A 122 33.29 -21.24 -36.90
CA GLY A 122 34.03 -21.15 -35.63
C GLY A 122 33.21 -20.60 -34.45
N ARG A 123 31.88 -20.50 -34.58
CA ARG A 123 30.99 -20.13 -33.47
C ARG A 123 30.44 -21.37 -32.76
N PRO A 124 30.15 -21.30 -31.44
CA PRO A 124 29.43 -22.36 -30.75
C PRO A 124 28.06 -22.62 -31.39
N SER A 125 27.60 -23.87 -31.37
CA SER A 125 26.32 -24.23 -31.99
C SER A 125 25.14 -23.50 -31.35
N LEU A 126 24.10 -23.19 -32.14
CA LEU A 126 22.89 -22.54 -31.65
C LEU A 126 22.24 -23.30 -30.48
N PRO A 127 22.09 -24.64 -30.49
CA PRO A 127 21.58 -25.38 -29.33
C PRO A 127 22.38 -25.18 -28.03
N ALA A 128 23.72 -25.06 -28.13
CA ALA A 128 24.59 -24.84 -26.97
C ALA A 128 24.42 -23.45 -26.32
N ILE A 129 23.76 -22.52 -27.00
CA ILE A 129 23.46 -21.17 -26.52
C ILE A 129 21.97 -21.06 -26.16
N ALA A 130 21.08 -21.51 -27.04
CA ALA A 130 19.63 -21.39 -26.90
C ALA A 130 19.08 -22.11 -25.66
N ARG A 131 19.44 -23.40 -25.46
CA ARG A 131 18.98 -24.18 -24.30
C ARG A 131 19.46 -23.55 -22.97
N PRO A 132 20.76 -23.27 -22.76
CA PRO A 132 21.20 -22.69 -21.49
C PRO A 132 20.82 -21.23 -21.28
N LEU A 133 20.40 -20.49 -22.32
CA LEU A 133 19.80 -19.16 -22.19
C LEU A 133 18.36 -19.27 -21.68
N ALA A 134 17.57 -20.20 -22.26
CA ALA A 134 16.20 -20.48 -21.86
C ALA A 134 16.13 -21.06 -20.43
N ASP A 135 16.96 -22.05 -20.10
CA ASP A 135 16.99 -22.70 -18.78
C ASP A 135 17.39 -21.73 -17.65
N ARG A 136 18.07 -20.63 -17.99
CA ARG A 136 18.51 -19.60 -17.03
C ARG A 136 17.68 -18.32 -17.10
N LEU A 137 16.60 -18.30 -17.88
CA LEU A 137 15.68 -17.17 -17.92
C LEU A 137 14.95 -17.08 -16.57
N ARG A 138 14.95 -15.88 -15.97
CA ARG A 138 14.25 -15.62 -14.71
C ARG A 138 12.94 -14.87 -14.97
N PRO A 139 11.89 -15.03 -14.14
CA PRO A 139 10.63 -14.30 -14.32
C PRO A 139 10.80 -12.79 -14.45
N ALA A 140 11.69 -12.18 -13.65
CA ALA A 140 11.99 -10.75 -13.69
C ALA A 140 12.69 -10.26 -14.97
N GLN A 141 13.17 -11.17 -15.83
CA GLN A 141 13.93 -10.84 -17.05
C GLN A 141 13.12 -11.10 -18.33
N VAL A 142 11.90 -11.62 -18.21
CA VAL A 142 11.05 -12.02 -19.34
C VAL A 142 10.93 -10.87 -20.35
N ASP A 143 10.57 -9.67 -19.91
CA ASP A 143 10.34 -8.53 -20.81
C ASP A 143 11.60 -8.13 -21.61
N THR A 144 12.77 -8.28 -21.00
CA THR A 144 14.06 -7.89 -21.61
C THR A 144 14.74 -8.99 -22.43
N GLN A 145 14.37 -10.26 -22.26
CA GLN A 145 15.10 -11.39 -22.87
C GLN A 145 14.24 -12.32 -23.71
N TRP A 146 12.91 -12.29 -23.54
CA TRP A 146 12.00 -13.21 -24.21
C TRP A 146 12.14 -13.23 -25.74
N PRO A 147 12.17 -12.10 -26.47
CA PRO A 147 12.26 -12.12 -27.93
C PRO A 147 13.54 -12.80 -28.45
N LEU A 148 14.64 -12.67 -27.70
CA LEU A 148 15.91 -13.32 -28.03
C LEU A 148 15.88 -14.82 -27.73
N VAL A 149 15.33 -15.21 -26.58
CA VAL A 149 15.20 -16.61 -26.16
C VAL A 149 14.34 -17.39 -27.15
N ILE A 150 13.14 -16.90 -27.46
CA ILE A 150 12.20 -17.62 -28.32
C ILE A 150 12.75 -17.76 -29.74
N ARG A 151 13.36 -16.70 -30.29
CA ARG A 151 13.93 -16.76 -31.64
C ARG A 151 15.11 -17.72 -31.73
N LEU A 152 15.98 -17.77 -30.73
CA LEU A 152 17.10 -18.71 -30.71
C LEU A 152 16.65 -20.17 -30.55
N LEU A 153 15.57 -20.43 -29.80
CA LEU A 153 14.98 -21.76 -29.68
C LEU A 153 14.34 -22.21 -30.99
N ASP A 154 13.55 -21.33 -31.63
CA ASP A 154 12.91 -21.61 -32.91
C ASP A 154 13.97 -21.88 -33.99
N GLU A 155 15.03 -21.07 -34.07
CA GLU A 155 16.11 -21.27 -35.04
C GLU A 155 16.98 -22.51 -34.74
N ALA A 156 17.05 -22.93 -33.48
CA ALA A 156 17.72 -24.15 -33.07
C ALA A 156 16.82 -25.40 -33.17
N GLU A 157 15.55 -25.23 -33.57
CA GLU A 157 14.51 -26.28 -33.60
C GLU A 157 14.39 -27.00 -32.24
N LEU A 158 14.48 -26.25 -31.14
CA LEU A 158 14.41 -26.78 -29.78
C LEU A 158 13.05 -26.49 -29.13
N PRO A 159 12.47 -27.45 -28.39
CA PRO A 159 11.25 -27.20 -27.63
C PRO A 159 11.52 -26.23 -26.47
N LEU A 160 10.54 -25.38 -26.20
CA LEU A 160 10.54 -24.45 -25.07
C LEU A 160 10.59 -25.26 -23.75
N PRO A 161 11.57 -25.01 -22.86
CA PRO A 161 11.59 -25.68 -21.57
C PRO A 161 10.40 -25.22 -20.72
N ILE A 162 9.83 -26.14 -19.93
CA ILE A 162 8.70 -25.83 -19.05
C ILE A 162 9.23 -25.25 -17.74
N THR A 163 9.23 -23.93 -17.64
CA THR A 163 9.66 -23.17 -16.45
C THR A 163 8.69 -22.01 -16.22
N GLU A 164 8.66 -21.43 -15.01
CA GLU A 164 7.83 -20.26 -14.73
C GLU A 164 8.10 -19.11 -15.70
N ALA A 165 9.38 -18.82 -15.98
CA ALA A 165 9.76 -17.70 -16.83
C ALA A 165 9.32 -17.91 -18.29
N THR A 166 9.38 -19.14 -18.79
CA THR A 166 8.99 -19.45 -20.17
C THR A 166 7.49 -19.48 -20.38
N VAL A 167 6.72 -19.96 -19.41
CA VAL A 167 5.25 -19.88 -19.46
C VAL A 167 4.78 -18.43 -19.40
N ARG A 168 5.37 -17.61 -18.50
CA ARG A 168 5.07 -16.17 -18.45
C ARG A 168 5.44 -15.45 -19.75
N GLY A 169 6.61 -15.74 -20.31
CA GLY A 169 7.04 -15.16 -21.58
C GLY A 169 6.10 -15.48 -22.73
N TRP A 170 5.64 -16.72 -22.81
CA TRP A 170 4.62 -17.12 -23.79
C TRP A 170 3.31 -16.35 -23.59
N MET A 171 2.76 -16.34 -22.37
CA MET A 171 1.51 -15.62 -22.07
C MET A 171 1.63 -14.12 -22.39
N ARG A 172 2.73 -13.47 -22.02
CA ARG A 172 2.94 -12.04 -22.34
C ARG A 172 3.03 -11.79 -23.84
N ALA A 173 3.74 -12.65 -24.59
CA ALA A 173 3.86 -12.49 -26.04
C ALA A 173 2.51 -12.65 -26.78
N VAL A 174 1.68 -13.60 -26.37
CA VAL A 174 0.30 -13.72 -26.88
C VAL A 174 -0.52 -12.47 -26.49
N GLY A 175 -0.36 -12.00 -25.26
CA GLY A 175 -1.04 -10.81 -24.75
C GLY A 175 -0.60 -9.49 -25.39
N GLU A 176 0.64 -9.34 -25.87
CA GLU A 176 1.13 -8.11 -26.50
C GLU A 176 0.35 -7.76 -27.80
N ALA A 177 -0.17 -8.77 -28.51
CA ALA A 177 -0.90 -8.58 -29.76
C ALA A 177 -2.39 -8.19 -29.57
N ARG A 178 -2.92 -8.28 -28.34
CA ARG A 178 -4.35 -8.08 -28.03
C ARG A 178 -4.88 -6.66 -28.24
N TYR A 179 -3.98 -5.67 -28.36
CA TYR A 179 -4.37 -4.29 -28.68
C TYR A 179 -4.89 -4.13 -30.12
N ARG A 180 -4.76 -5.17 -30.96
CA ARG A 180 -5.20 -5.18 -32.37
C ARG A 180 -6.17 -6.32 -32.70
N GLU A 181 -6.16 -7.39 -31.93
CA GLU A 181 -6.89 -8.65 -32.22
C GLU A 181 -7.50 -9.25 -30.95
N ASP A 182 -8.55 -10.08 -31.09
CA ASP A 182 -9.19 -10.76 -29.96
C ASP A 182 -8.26 -11.85 -29.39
N LEU A 183 -8.12 -11.89 -28.05
CA LEU A 183 -7.19 -12.81 -27.38
C LEU A 183 -7.56 -14.29 -27.59
N ALA A 184 -8.84 -14.64 -27.71
CA ALA A 184 -9.24 -16.01 -27.98
C ALA A 184 -8.82 -16.44 -29.39
N ASP A 185 -8.88 -15.53 -30.37
CA ASP A 185 -8.43 -15.78 -31.74
C ASP A 185 -6.90 -15.95 -31.80
N LEU A 186 -6.16 -15.13 -31.06
CA LEU A 186 -4.69 -15.25 -30.93
C LEU A 186 -4.29 -16.58 -30.29
N LEU A 187 -4.94 -16.97 -29.20
CA LEU A 187 -4.71 -18.26 -28.55
C LEU A 187 -5.03 -19.42 -29.47
N ARG A 188 -6.14 -19.36 -30.21
CA ARG A 188 -6.53 -20.38 -31.21
C ARG A 188 -5.47 -20.55 -32.30
N ALA A 189 -4.78 -19.48 -32.68
CA ALA A 189 -3.74 -19.51 -33.70
C ALA A 189 -2.36 -19.96 -33.18
N ASP A 190 -2.14 -20.02 -31.87
CA ASP A 190 -0.84 -20.33 -31.29
C ASP A 190 -0.60 -21.86 -31.20
N PRO A 191 0.39 -22.42 -31.92
CA PRO A 191 0.68 -23.86 -31.89
C PRO A 191 1.20 -24.36 -30.54
N ARG A 192 1.59 -23.47 -29.62
CA ARG A 192 2.12 -23.81 -28.29
C ARG A 192 1.03 -23.88 -27.22
N LEU A 193 -0.21 -23.50 -27.53
CA LEU A 193 -1.31 -23.45 -26.57
C LEU A 193 -1.50 -24.78 -25.83
N GLU A 194 -1.65 -25.88 -26.56
CA GLU A 194 -1.88 -27.21 -25.98
C GLU A 194 -0.72 -27.66 -25.05
N GLN A 195 0.51 -27.30 -25.42
CA GLN A 195 1.69 -27.66 -24.65
C GLN A 195 1.86 -26.79 -23.38
N MET A 196 1.56 -25.49 -23.47
CA MET A 196 1.84 -24.54 -22.38
C MET A 196 0.69 -24.41 -21.37
N LEU A 197 -0.55 -24.52 -21.83
CA LEU A 197 -1.73 -24.26 -21.01
C LEU A 197 -1.81 -25.12 -19.73
N PRO A 198 -1.49 -26.43 -19.73
CA PRO A 198 -1.48 -27.23 -18.50
C PRO A 198 -0.52 -26.67 -17.43
N HIS A 199 0.53 -25.98 -17.85
CA HIS A 199 1.53 -25.42 -16.96
C HIS A 199 1.12 -24.10 -16.30
N VAL A 200 0.11 -23.42 -16.83
CA VAL A 200 -0.56 -22.30 -16.16
C VAL A 200 -1.18 -22.75 -14.84
N PHE A 201 -1.67 -24.00 -14.78
CA PHE A 201 -2.29 -24.55 -13.58
C PHE A 201 -1.28 -25.22 -12.64
N THR A 202 -0.13 -25.71 -13.13
CA THR A 202 0.82 -26.50 -12.33
C THR A 202 2.03 -25.73 -11.80
N ILE A 203 2.40 -24.60 -12.41
CA ILE A 203 3.50 -23.74 -11.92
C ILE A 203 2.96 -22.62 -11.01
N PRO A 204 3.47 -22.45 -9.77
CA PRO A 204 3.09 -21.35 -8.88
C PRO A 204 3.33 -19.96 -9.48
N LEU A 205 2.60 -18.96 -9.00
CA LEU A 205 2.67 -17.54 -9.35
C LEU A 205 2.29 -17.18 -10.81
N VAL A 206 2.23 -18.14 -11.74
CA VAL A 206 1.83 -17.89 -13.14
C VAL A 206 0.43 -17.30 -13.25
N GLY A 207 -0.47 -17.60 -12.30
CA GLY A 207 -1.80 -17.01 -12.24
C GLY A 207 -1.82 -15.47 -12.15
N GLN A 208 -0.70 -14.81 -11.88
CA GLN A 208 -0.60 -13.35 -11.96
C GLN A 208 -0.78 -12.82 -13.40
N GLU A 209 -0.45 -13.62 -14.41
CA GLU A 209 -0.62 -13.26 -15.82
C GLU A 209 -2.07 -13.49 -16.31
N LEU A 210 -2.90 -14.22 -15.54
CA LEU A 210 -4.32 -14.49 -15.86
C LEU A 210 -5.21 -13.30 -15.46
N ASP A 211 -5.16 -12.23 -16.24
CA ASP A 211 -6.13 -11.13 -16.10
C ASP A 211 -7.55 -11.51 -16.55
N GLU A 212 -8.46 -10.54 -16.52
CA GLU A 212 -9.87 -10.78 -16.86
C GLU A 212 -10.06 -11.24 -18.32
N GLU A 213 -9.27 -10.72 -19.25
CA GLU A 213 -9.36 -11.10 -20.67
C GLU A 213 -8.89 -12.53 -20.88
N TRP A 214 -7.78 -12.92 -20.25
CA TRP A 214 -7.29 -14.31 -20.28
C TRP A 214 -8.33 -15.29 -19.76
N THR A 215 -8.95 -14.99 -18.60
CA THR A 215 -9.98 -15.89 -18.03
C THR A 215 -11.22 -16.00 -18.93
N LYS A 216 -11.64 -14.91 -19.58
CA LYS A 216 -12.75 -14.92 -20.55
C LYS A 216 -12.38 -15.67 -21.84
N ALA A 217 -11.17 -15.49 -22.35
CA ALA A 217 -10.70 -16.15 -23.56
C ALA A 217 -10.63 -17.67 -23.37
N LEU A 218 -10.09 -18.15 -22.25
CA LEU A 218 -10.06 -19.57 -21.92
C LEU A 218 -11.48 -20.16 -21.78
N ALA A 219 -12.38 -19.47 -21.10
CA ALA A 219 -13.77 -19.90 -20.96
C ALA A 219 -14.50 -19.94 -22.31
N ARG A 220 -14.26 -18.95 -23.19
CA ARG A 220 -14.82 -18.90 -24.55
C ARG A 220 -14.29 -20.03 -25.42
N LEU A 221 -12.98 -20.27 -25.43
CA LEU A 221 -12.37 -21.37 -26.19
C LEU A 221 -12.89 -22.74 -25.73
N ALA A 222 -13.18 -22.88 -24.43
CA ALA A 222 -13.83 -24.08 -23.90
C ALA A 222 -15.29 -24.21 -24.36
N ALA A 223 -16.04 -23.11 -24.36
CA ALA A 223 -17.42 -23.07 -24.87
C ALA A 223 -17.50 -23.35 -26.38
N ASP A 224 -16.50 -22.88 -27.14
CA ASP A 224 -16.35 -23.13 -28.58
C ASP A 224 -15.86 -24.56 -28.89
N GLY A 225 -15.54 -25.37 -27.86
CA GLY A 225 -15.11 -26.76 -28.00
C GLY A 225 -13.66 -26.96 -28.45
N LEU A 226 -12.84 -25.91 -28.40
CA LEU A 226 -11.42 -25.95 -28.81
C LEU A 226 -10.48 -26.30 -27.67
N LEU A 227 -10.88 -25.99 -26.44
CA LEU A 227 -10.21 -26.45 -25.24
C LEU A 227 -11.13 -27.42 -24.49
N ASP A 228 -10.55 -28.47 -23.93
CA ASP A 228 -11.31 -29.38 -23.08
C ASP A 228 -11.71 -28.66 -21.78
N ARG A 229 -13.01 -28.39 -21.64
CA ARG A 229 -13.60 -27.76 -20.45
C ARG A 229 -13.31 -28.59 -19.18
N GLN A 230 -13.29 -29.93 -19.27
CA GLN A 230 -12.98 -30.77 -18.11
C GLN A 230 -11.52 -30.60 -17.68
N ALA A 231 -10.58 -30.57 -18.63
CA ALA A 231 -9.18 -30.31 -18.34
C ALA A 231 -8.94 -28.94 -17.68
N LEU A 232 -9.69 -27.90 -18.09
CA LEU A 232 -9.62 -26.58 -17.46
C LEU A 232 -10.18 -26.60 -16.03
N LEU A 233 -11.28 -27.33 -15.79
CA LEU A 233 -11.85 -27.51 -14.45
C LEU A 233 -10.89 -28.29 -13.54
N ASP A 234 -10.27 -29.36 -14.06
CA ASP A 234 -9.25 -30.14 -13.36
C ASP A 234 -8.04 -29.28 -13.00
N GLY A 235 -7.57 -28.46 -13.94
CA GLY A 235 -6.49 -27.50 -13.71
C GLY A 235 -6.83 -26.46 -12.64
N CYS A 236 -8.04 -25.90 -12.69
CA CYS A 236 -8.52 -24.98 -11.65
C CYS A 236 -8.56 -25.67 -10.28
N ALA A 237 -9.14 -26.87 -10.19
CA ALA A 237 -9.24 -27.62 -8.95
C ALA A 237 -7.86 -27.95 -8.37
N LEU A 238 -6.95 -28.43 -9.21
CA LEU A 238 -5.57 -28.73 -8.85
C LEU A 238 -4.87 -27.50 -8.24
N ARG A 239 -4.92 -26.34 -8.91
CA ARG A 239 -4.27 -25.11 -8.45
C ARG A 239 -4.91 -24.57 -7.17
N LEU A 240 -6.24 -24.55 -7.10
CA LEU A 240 -6.96 -24.05 -5.93
C LEU A 240 -6.72 -24.92 -4.69
N ARG A 241 -6.59 -26.24 -4.87
CA ARG A 241 -6.22 -27.16 -3.78
C ARG A 241 -4.75 -27.03 -3.38
N ALA A 242 -3.83 -26.96 -4.35
CA ALA A 242 -2.40 -26.88 -4.08
C ALA A 242 -2.00 -25.57 -3.36
N GLY A 243 -2.78 -24.51 -3.55
CA GLY A 243 -2.52 -23.20 -2.96
C GLY A 243 -1.51 -22.38 -3.76
N ASP A 244 -1.48 -21.08 -3.44
CA ASP A 244 -0.57 -20.05 -3.98
C ASP A 244 -0.76 -18.76 -3.17
N ARG A 245 -0.12 -17.66 -3.57
CA ARG A 245 -0.47 -16.32 -3.09
C ARG A 245 -1.91 -15.96 -3.47
N THR A 246 -2.60 -15.22 -2.59
CA THR A 246 -4.00 -14.80 -2.77
C THR A 246 -4.29 -14.13 -4.12
N GLY A 247 -3.39 -13.27 -4.62
CA GLY A 247 -3.55 -12.59 -5.92
C GLY A 247 -3.77 -13.56 -7.09
N PRO A 248 -2.79 -14.43 -7.41
CA PRO A 248 -2.95 -15.47 -8.43
C PRO A 248 -4.13 -16.42 -8.19
N LEU A 249 -4.38 -16.88 -6.94
CA LEU A 249 -5.50 -17.78 -6.64
C LEU A 249 -6.86 -17.19 -7.02
N ARG A 250 -7.07 -15.89 -6.76
CA ARG A 250 -8.33 -15.20 -7.13
C ARG A 250 -8.64 -15.27 -8.62
N ARG A 251 -7.63 -15.35 -9.49
CA ARG A 251 -7.83 -15.48 -10.95
C ARG A 251 -8.36 -16.86 -11.33
N PHE A 252 -7.88 -17.91 -10.68
CA PHE A 252 -8.41 -19.27 -10.84
C PHE A 252 -9.83 -19.42 -10.27
N VAL A 253 -10.14 -18.70 -9.18
CA VAL A 253 -11.53 -18.60 -8.68
C VAL A 253 -12.46 -17.96 -9.73
N VAL A 254 -12.00 -16.92 -10.42
CA VAL A 254 -12.78 -16.28 -11.50
C VAL A 254 -12.98 -17.24 -12.67
N LEU A 255 -11.90 -17.87 -13.16
CA LEU A 255 -11.99 -18.83 -14.25
C LEU A 255 -12.92 -20.01 -13.90
N HIS A 256 -12.78 -20.58 -12.71
CA HIS A 256 -13.68 -21.64 -12.21
C HIS A 256 -15.16 -21.23 -12.27
N ARG A 257 -15.48 -20.01 -11.81
CA ARG A 257 -16.86 -19.47 -11.88
C ARG A 257 -17.35 -19.29 -13.31
N LEU A 258 -16.49 -18.83 -14.22
CA LEU A 258 -16.83 -18.68 -15.65
C LEU A 258 -17.09 -20.02 -16.32
N LEU A 259 -16.36 -21.08 -15.93
CA LEU A 259 -16.59 -22.44 -16.40
C LEU A 259 -17.88 -23.05 -15.83
N SER A 260 -18.42 -22.49 -14.75
CA SER A 260 -19.70 -22.83 -14.11
C SER A 260 -19.88 -24.35 -13.96
N PRO A 261 -19.08 -25.03 -13.13
CA PRO A 261 -19.17 -26.49 -12.98
C PRO A 261 -20.55 -26.91 -12.45
N SER A 262 -21.08 -28.00 -13.00
CA SER A 262 -22.35 -28.58 -12.58
C SER A 262 -22.20 -29.32 -11.24
N ALA A 263 -23.33 -29.67 -10.62
CA ALA A 263 -23.36 -30.44 -9.39
C ALA A 263 -22.70 -31.83 -9.56
N GLU A 264 -22.93 -32.48 -10.70
CA GLU A 264 -22.32 -33.77 -11.08
C GLU A 264 -20.79 -33.64 -11.25
N GLU A 265 -20.34 -32.55 -11.87
CA GLU A 265 -18.90 -32.29 -12.08
C GLU A 265 -18.16 -31.97 -10.79
N VAL A 266 -18.85 -31.35 -9.83
CA VAL A 266 -18.34 -31.13 -8.46
C VAL A 266 -18.31 -32.45 -7.70
N ALA A 267 -19.38 -33.26 -7.77
CA ALA A 267 -19.46 -34.56 -7.10
C ALA A 267 -18.37 -35.54 -7.58
N ALA A 268 -18.12 -35.58 -8.88
CA ALA A 268 -17.04 -36.37 -9.48
C ALA A 268 -15.64 -35.97 -8.97
N ARG A 269 -15.50 -34.76 -8.43
CA ARG A 269 -14.24 -34.18 -7.91
C ARG A 269 -14.31 -33.87 -6.42
N HIS A 270 -15.21 -34.50 -5.67
CA HIS A 270 -15.47 -34.14 -4.27
C HIS A 270 -14.20 -34.06 -3.41
N GLY A 271 -13.25 -34.99 -3.56
CA GLY A 271 -11.98 -34.98 -2.83
C GLY A 271 -11.10 -33.75 -3.09
N GLU A 272 -11.12 -33.19 -4.31
CA GLU A 272 -10.41 -31.94 -4.62
C GLU A 272 -11.04 -30.75 -3.88
N TYR A 273 -12.37 -30.68 -3.87
CA TYR A 273 -13.11 -29.63 -3.17
C TYR A 273 -13.01 -29.76 -1.65
N CYS A 274 -13.04 -30.98 -1.09
CA CYS A 274 -12.75 -31.21 0.33
C CYS A 274 -11.35 -30.71 0.69
N GLY A 275 -10.34 -31.01 -0.14
CA GLY A 275 -8.98 -30.47 0.04
C GLY A 275 -8.92 -28.94 0.03
N MET A 276 -9.71 -28.28 -0.83
CA MET A 276 -9.79 -26.81 -0.88
C MET A 276 -10.38 -26.18 0.39
N LEU A 277 -11.20 -26.90 1.16
CA LEU A 277 -11.73 -26.40 2.44
C LEU A 277 -10.64 -26.16 3.48
N SER A 278 -9.47 -26.81 3.33
CA SER A 278 -8.29 -26.58 4.18
C SER A 278 -7.43 -25.38 3.73
N SER A 279 -7.77 -24.72 2.62
CA SER A 279 -6.99 -23.60 2.10
C SER A 279 -6.94 -22.44 3.11
N PRO A 280 -5.77 -21.78 3.28
CA PRO A 280 -5.69 -20.56 4.10
C PRO A 280 -6.45 -19.38 3.46
N ASP A 281 -6.74 -19.44 2.16
CA ASP A 281 -7.51 -18.40 1.47
C ASP A 281 -9.03 -18.63 1.65
N SER A 282 -9.67 -17.71 2.35
CA SER A 282 -11.11 -17.79 2.68
C SER A 282 -12.02 -17.76 1.44
N THR A 283 -11.56 -17.19 0.31
CA THR A 283 -12.33 -17.18 -0.93
C THR A 283 -12.35 -18.55 -1.58
N VAL A 284 -11.23 -19.28 -1.49
CA VAL A 284 -11.12 -20.65 -2.00
C VAL A 284 -11.95 -21.61 -1.16
N ALA A 285 -11.80 -21.55 0.18
CA ALA A 285 -12.60 -22.37 1.10
C ALA A 285 -14.11 -22.07 0.93
N GLY A 286 -14.48 -20.80 0.78
CA GLY A 286 -15.87 -20.40 0.54
C GLY A 286 -16.43 -20.86 -0.81
N LEU A 287 -15.63 -20.84 -1.87
CA LEU A 287 -16.01 -21.40 -3.16
C LEU A 287 -16.25 -22.91 -3.07
N ALA A 288 -15.34 -23.63 -2.41
CA ALA A 288 -15.44 -25.07 -2.26
C ALA A 288 -16.65 -25.50 -1.42
N LEU A 289 -16.89 -24.83 -0.29
CA LEU A 289 -18.04 -25.10 0.57
C LEU A 289 -19.36 -24.91 -0.18
N LEU A 290 -19.48 -23.83 -0.95
CA LEU A 290 -20.67 -23.53 -1.72
C LEU A 290 -20.86 -24.50 -2.91
N ALA A 291 -19.78 -24.95 -3.54
CA ALA A 291 -19.84 -25.96 -4.59
C ALA A 291 -20.30 -27.32 -4.04
N LEU A 292 -19.68 -27.80 -2.95
CA LEU A 292 -20.06 -29.04 -2.28
C LEU A 292 -21.51 -28.99 -1.79
N ARG A 293 -21.94 -27.86 -1.22
CA ARG A 293 -23.32 -27.69 -0.78
C ARG A 293 -24.32 -27.88 -1.92
N ARG A 294 -24.06 -27.30 -3.11
CA ARG A 294 -24.92 -27.47 -4.29
C ARG A 294 -24.99 -28.92 -4.76
N ALA A 295 -23.87 -29.64 -4.71
CA ALA A 295 -23.84 -31.06 -5.05
C ALA A 295 -24.62 -31.93 -4.06
N ALA A 296 -24.56 -31.60 -2.76
CA ALA A 296 -25.38 -32.27 -1.74
C ALA A 296 -26.88 -31.92 -1.84
N ASP A 297 -27.23 -30.66 -2.10
CA ASP A 297 -28.63 -30.26 -2.32
C ASP A 297 -29.25 -30.95 -3.56
N ALA A 298 -28.40 -31.41 -4.49
CA ALA A 298 -28.78 -32.24 -5.64
C ALA A 298 -28.74 -33.76 -5.35
N GLU A 299 -28.48 -34.17 -4.10
CA GLU A 299 -28.39 -35.57 -3.66
C GLU A 299 -27.26 -36.38 -4.36
N LEU A 300 -26.20 -35.70 -4.79
CA LEU A 300 -25.06 -36.30 -5.51
C LEU A 300 -23.82 -36.54 -4.63
N LEU A 301 -23.87 -36.18 -3.34
CA LEU A 301 -22.78 -36.40 -2.40
C LEU A 301 -23.16 -37.45 -1.35
N GLU A 302 -22.23 -38.35 -1.06
CA GLU A 302 -22.38 -39.32 0.02
C GLU A 302 -22.17 -38.66 1.38
N THR A 303 -22.88 -39.17 2.40
CA THR A 303 -22.81 -38.69 3.78
C THR A 303 -21.39 -38.56 4.36
N PRO A 304 -20.45 -39.52 4.10
CA PRO A 304 -19.06 -39.38 4.57
C PRO A 304 -18.35 -38.14 4.03
N THR A 305 -18.64 -37.72 2.80
CA THR A 305 -18.05 -36.51 2.20
C THR A 305 -18.54 -35.24 2.92
N VAL A 306 -19.83 -35.22 3.29
CA VAL A 306 -20.41 -34.10 4.04
C VAL A 306 -19.82 -34.03 5.46
N ALA A 307 -19.60 -35.18 6.10
CA ALA A 307 -18.92 -35.28 7.39
C ALA A 307 -17.47 -34.80 7.31
N GLU A 308 -16.70 -35.20 6.29
CA GLU A 308 -15.32 -34.74 6.05
C GLU A 308 -15.24 -33.21 5.87
N ALA A 309 -16.13 -32.65 5.05
CA ALA A 309 -16.22 -31.22 4.84
C ALA A 309 -16.52 -30.47 6.15
N ALA A 310 -17.43 -31.01 6.97
CA ALA A 310 -17.76 -30.47 8.28
C ALA A 310 -16.56 -30.48 9.23
N LEU A 311 -15.87 -31.62 9.38
CA LEU A 311 -14.69 -31.74 10.24
C LEU A 311 -13.63 -30.69 9.89
N THR A 312 -13.42 -30.47 8.60
CA THR A 312 -12.46 -29.46 8.11
C THR A 312 -12.92 -28.04 8.43
N VAL A 313 -14.16 -27.68 8.06
CA VAL A 313 -14.66 -26.30 8.16
C VAL A 313 -14.93 -25.88 9.61
N LEU A 314 -15.41 -26.79 10.46
CA LEU A 314 -15.76 -26.47 11.85
C LEU A 314 -14.55 -26.13 12.72
N SER A 315 -13.33 -26.48 12.31
CA SER A 315 -12.09 -26.07 12.99
C SER A 315 -11.62 -24.65 12.64
N ARG A 316 -12.22 -24.05 11.60
CA ARG A 316 -11.77 -22.76 11.07
C ARG A 316 -12.28 -21.56 11.89
N LYS A 317 -11.65 -20.39 11.70
CA LYS A 317 -11.95 -19.15 12.42
C LYS A 317 -12.97 -18.25 11.70
N GLU A 318 -13.25 -18.48 10.42
CA GLU A 318 -14.14 -17.62 9.63
C GLU A 318 -15.62 -17.88 9.95
N LYS A 319 -16.20 -17.02 10.81
CA LYS A 319 -17.59 -17.12 11.30
C LYS A 319 -18.62 -17.38 10.20
N LYS A 320 -18.47 -16.77 9.02
CA LYS A 320 -19.42 -16.95 7.90
C LYS A 320 -19.40 -18.37 7.34
N LEU A 321 -18.23 -18.98 7.19
CA LEU A 321 -18.08 -20.33 6.66
C LEU A 321 -18.56 -21.37 7.67
N VAL A 322 -18.14 -21.22 8.93
CA VAL A 322 -18.54 -22.13 10.01
C VAL A 322 -20.06 -22.10 10.21
N ARG A 323 -20.69 -20.92 10.22
CA ARG A 323 -22.16 -20.81 10.32
C ARG A 323 -22.85 -21.50 9.14
N ALA A 324 -22.37 -21.28 7.91
CA ALA A 324 -22.93 -21.94 6.73
C ALA A 324 -22.81 -23.47 6.81
N GLN A 325 -21.69 -23.99 7.33
CA GLN A 325 -21.50 -25.42 7.57
C GLN A 325 -22.41 -25.97 8.67
N LEU A 326 -22.56 -25.27 9.80
CA LEU A 326 -23.47 -25.67 10.88
C LEU A 326 -24.93 -25.67 10.41
N ASP A 327 -25.33 -24.68 9.61
CA ASP A 327 -26.66 -24.62 9.01
C ASP A 327 -26.87 -25.78 8.02
N TRP A 328 -25.82 -26.16 7.28
CA TRP A 328 -25.84 -27.34 6.41
C TRP A 328 -26.00 -28.64 7.19
N LEU A 329 -25.15 -28.90 8.18
CA LEU A 329 -25.27 -30.07 9.05
C LEU A 329 -26.64 -30.16 9.73
N GLY A 330 -27.13 -29.03 10.26
CA GLY A 330 -28.43 -28.97 10.92
C GLY A 330 -29.59 -29.31 9.99
N ALA A 331 -29.52 -28.91 8.72
CA ALA A 331 -30.51 -29.27 7.70
C ALA A 331 -30.41 -30.76 7.31
N THR A 332 -29.20 -31.28 7.10
CA THR A 332 -29.00 -32.69 6.72
C THR A 332 -29.42 -33.64 7.84
N LEU A 333 -29.03 -33.37 9.09
CA LEU A 333 -29.44 -34.16 10.27
C LEU A 333 -30.95 -34.11 10.54
N ALA A 334 -31.64 -33.02 10.12
CA ALA A 334 -33.09 -32.94 10.21
C ALA A 334 -33.78 -33.87 9.20
N ALA A 335 -33.16 -34.08 8.04
CA ALA A 335 -33.68 -34.93 6.99
C ALA A 335 -33.39 -36.41 7.25
N ASP A 336 -32.13 -36.73 7.60
CA ASP A 336 -31.67 -38.09 7.88
C ASP A 336 -30.65 -38.11 9.04
N PRO A 337 -31.03 -38.62 10.23
CA PRO A 337 -30.11 -38.74 11.36
C PRO A 337 -28.99 -39.75 11.11
N ASP A 338 -27.82 -39.26 10.71
CA ASP A 338 -26.62 -40.09 10.47
C ASP A 338 -25.56 -39.93 11.58
N PRO A 339 -24.99 -41.04 12.12
CA PRO A 339 -23.98 -40.99 13.18
C PRO A 339 -22.69 -40.24 12.82
N SER A 340 -22.22 -40.31 11.57
CA SER A 340 -20.99 -39.65 11.13
C SER A 340 -21.16 -38.12 11.02
N LEU A 341 -22.35 -37.66 10.64
CA LEU A 341 -22.70 -36.23 10.66
C LEU A 341 -22.83 -35.70 12.08
N PHE A 342 -23.37 -36.51 13.00
CA PHE A 342 -23.45 -36.16 14.41
C PHE A 342 -22.06 -36.08 15.05
N GLU A 343 -21.16 -37.00 14.72
CA GLU A 343 -19.75 -36.94 15.13
C GLU A 343 -19.04 -35.69 14.60
N ALA A 344 -19.22 -35.37 13.33
CA ALA A 344 -18.69 -34.13 12.76
C ALA A 344 -19.25 -32.89 13.47
N LEU A 345 -20.54 -32.86 13.80
CA LEU A 345 -21.15 -31.77 14.56
C LEU A 345 -20.55 -31.62 15.96
N VAL A 346 -20.26 -32.74 16.65
CA VAL A 346 -19.61 -32.74 17.99
C VAL A 346 -18.22 -32.11 17.93
N SER A 347 -17.46 -32.30 16.84
CA SER A 347 -16.15 -31.64 16.67
C SER A 347 -16.21 -30.11 16.72
N GLY A 348 -17.38 -29.52 16.40
CA GLY A 348 -17.61 -28.07 16.47
C GLY A 348 -17.51 -27.47 17.87
N LEU A 349 -17.59 -28.29 18.92
CA LEU A 349 -17.37 -27.84 20.31
C LEU A 349 -15.92 -27.38 20.56
N ALA A 350 -14.96 -27.85 19.76
CA ALA A 350 -13.56 -27.44 19.82
C ALA A 350 -13.26 -26.15 19.03
N ASN A 351 -14.26 -25.50 18.43
CA ASN A 351 -14.03 -24.26 17.70
C ASN A 351 -13.51 -23.15 18.64
N PRO A 352 -12.46 -22.39 18.27
CA PRO A 352 -11.89 -21.36 19.13
C PRO A 352 -12.84 -20.16 19.39
N ALA A 353 -13.88 -19.98 18.58
CA ALA A 353 -14.89 -18.94 18.78
C ALA A 353 -16.07 -19.49 19.60
N GLY A 354 -16.22 -18.97 20.82
CA GLY A 354 -17.26 -19.42 21.77
C GLY A 354 -18.68 -19.35 21.20
N ASP A 355 -19.02 -18.29 20.45
CA ASP A 355 -20.35 -18.14 19.83
C ASP A 355 -20.68 -19.25 18.81
N LEU A 356 -19.66 -19.80 18.15
CA LEU A 356 -19.82 -20.91 17.20
C LEU A 356 -19.88 -22.26 17.91
N ALA A 357 -19.08 -22.46 18.95
CA ALA A 357 -19.10 -23.66 19.78
C ALA A 357 -20.44 -23.82 20.52
N GLU A 358 -21.01 -22.73 21.04
CA GLU A 358 -22.34 -22.72 21.64
C GLU A 358 -23.44 -23.01 20.61
N ARG A 359 -23.32 -22.48 19.39
CA ARG A 359 -24.25 -22.82 18.30
C ARG A 359 -24.18 -24.30 17.94
N ALA A 360 -22.98 -24.89 17.90
CA ALA A 360 -22.81 -26.32 17.71
C ALA A 360 -23.46 -27.11 18.87
N LEU A 361 -23.25 -26.69 20.12
CA LEU A 361 -23.89 -27.30 21.29
C LEU A 361 -25.42 -27.25 21.22
N GLY A 362 -26.00 -26.13 20.76
CA GLY A 362 -27.44 -26.01 20.56
C GLY A 362 -28.00 -27.01 19.53
N LEU A 363 -27.27 -27.26 18.44
CA LEU A 363 -27.62 -28.30 17.47
C LEU A 363 -27.43 -29.71 18.04
N ILE A 364 -26.36 -29.95 18.80
CA ILE A 364 -26.10 -31.23 19.47
C ILE A 364 -27.26 -31.53 20.43
N ALA A 365 -27.65 -30.59 21.28
CA ALA A 365 -28.77 -30.74 22.21
C ALA A 365 -30.09 -31.09 21.51
N ARG A 366 -30.32 -30.50 20.33
CA ARG A 366 -31.50 -30.78 19.52
C ARG A 366 -31.54 -32.20 18.95
N TYR A 367 -30.40 -32.73 18.50
CA TYR A 367 -30.33 -34.01 17.78
C TYR A 367 -29.84 -35.19 18.62
N LEU A 368 -29.24 -34.94 19.80
CA LEU A 368 -28.77 -35.97 20.73
C LEU A 368 -29.82 -37.08 21.02
N PRO A 369 -31.13 -36.78 21.20
CA PRO A 369 -32.14 -37.83 21.42
C PRO A 369 -32.24 -38.86 20.30
N SER A 370 -31.91 -38.51 19.06
CA SER A 370 -31.96 -39.41 17.89
C SER A 370 -30.86 -40.47 17.90
N PHE A 371 -29.80 -40.28 18.70
CA PHE A 371 -28.62 -41.16 18.75
C PHE A 371 -28.44 -41.90 20.09
N GLY A 372 -29.33 -41.66 21.07
CA GLY A 372 -29.40 -42.39 22.34
C GLY A 372 -28.07 -42.46 23.11
N GLU A 373 -27.76 -43.65 23.65
CA GLU A 373 -26.56 -43.87 24.47
C GLU A 373 -25.26 -43.67 23.67
N ALA A 374 -25.24 -44.02 22.39
CA ALA A 374 -24.07 -43.85 21.53
C ALA A 374 -23.72 -42.35 21.34
N GLY A 375 -24.72 -41.51 21.06
CA GLY A 375 -24.53 -40.06 20.98
C GLY A 375 -24.12 -39.44 22.32
N THR A 376 -24.67 -39.97 23.42
CA THR A 376 -24.32 -39.54 24.79
C THR A 376 -22.87 -39.88 25.14
N ALA A 377 -22.39 -41.07 24.77
CA ALA A 377 -21.02 -41.50 24.98
C ALA A 377 -20.03 -40.66 24.15
N LEU A 378 -20.38 -40.35 22.89
CA LEU A 378 -19.58 -39.50 22.02
C LEU A 378 -19.42 -38.07 22.57
N LEU A 379 -20.53 -37.46 23.00
CA LEU A 379 -20.52 -36.14 23.63
C LEU A 379 -19.74 -36.14 24.95
N ALA A 380 -19.87 -37.21 25.75
CA ALA A 380 -19.10 -37.37 26.97
C ALA A 380 -17.59 -37.42 26.68
N SER A 381 -17.15 -38.14 25.64
CA SER A 381 -15.73 -38.18 25.24
C SER A 381 -15.21 -36.82 24.77
N ALA A 382 -16.03 -36.04 24.07
CA ALA A 382 -15.65 -34.69 23.63
C ALA A 382 -15.55 -33.68 24.80
N THR A 383 -16.18 -33.97 25.93
CA THR A 383 -16.20 -33.09 27.11
C THR A 383 -14.82 -32.95 27.76
N ASP A 384 -13.95 -33.96 27.64
CA ASP A 384 -12.63 -33.98 28.28
C ASP A 384 -11.70 -32.85 27.80
N GLY A 385 -11.89 -32.37 26.56
CA GLY A 385 -11.14 -31.24 25.98
C GLY A 385 -11.76 -29.86 26.26
N LEU A 386 -12.94 -29.77 26.87
CA LEU A 386 -13.66 -28.52 27.09
C LEU A 386 -13.37 -27.90 28.46
N GLN A 387 -13.43 -26.56 28.51
CA GLN A 387 -13.21 -25.75 29.71
C GLN A 387 -14.37 -24.75 29.91
N GLY A 388 -14.45 -24.17 31.11
CA GLY A 388 -15.33 -23.04 31.40
C GLY A 388 -16.84 -23.33 31.29
N ASP A 389 -17.61 -22.31 30.87
CA ASP A 389 -19.08 -22.38 30.80
C ASP A 389 -19.59 -23.44 29.80
N LEU A 390 -18.91 -23.59 28.66
CA LEU A 390 -19.26 -24.59 27.65
C LEU A 390 -19.19 -26.03 28.21
N ARG A 391 -18.16 -26.34 29.02
CA ARG A 391 -18.05 -27.63 29.74
C ARG A 391 -19.23 -27.83 30.70
N ARG A 392 -19.60 -26.79 31.46
CA ARG A 392 -20.75 -26.84 32.39
C ARG A 392 -22.05 -27.12 31.65
N GLN A 393 -22.29 -26.47 30.50
CA GLN A 393 -23.48 -26.69 29.69
C GLN A 393 -23.54 -28.12 29.12
N VAL A 394 -22.40 -28.67 28.65
CA VAL A 394 -22.34 -30.07 28.17
C VAL A 394 -22.60 -31.07 29.29
N LEU A 395 -22.01 -30.88 30.48
CA LEU A 395 -22.26 -31.75 31.64
C LEU A 395 -23.73 -31.72 32.06
N ALA A 396 -24.36 -30.55 32.05
CA ALA A 396 -25.79 -30.41 32.32
C ALA A 396 -26.65 -31.18 31.30
N LEU A 397 -26.29 -31.12 30.01
CA LEU A 397 -26.97 -31.88 28.95
C LEU A 397 -26.84 -33.40 29.15
N LEU A 398 -25.70 -33.87 29.68
CA LEU A 398 -25.44 -35.28 30.01
C LEU A 398 -26.09 -35.73 31.34
N GLY A 399 -26.80 -34.85 32.05
CA GLY A 399 -27.36 -35.14 33.38
C GLY A 399 -26.29 -35.36 34.45
N ARG A 400 -25.07 -34.83 34.24
CA ARG A 400 -23.94 -34.92 35.17
C ARG A 400 -23.73 -33.56 35.85
N THR A 401 -23.43 -33.58 37.14
CA THR A 401 -23.07 -32.37 37.88
C THR A 401 -21.55 -32.34 38.03
N GLU A 402 -20.95 -31.16 37.86
CA GLU A 402 -19.51 -30.97 38.06
C GLU A 402 -19.15 -31.37 39.50
N ALA A 403 -18.28 -32.37 39.67
CA ALA A 403 -17.77 -32.71 40.98
C ALA A 403 -16.88 -31.55 41.45
N ALA A 404 -17.29 -30.88 42.53
CA ALA A 404 -16.52 -29.81 43.15
C ALA A 404 -15.16 -30.36 43.64
N ALA A 405 -14.12 -30.17 42.83
CA ALA A 405 -12.75 -30.37 43.27
C ALA A 405 -12.24 -29.06 43.90
N ALA A 406 -12.16 -29.06 45.23
CA ALA A 406 -11.46 -28.04 46.00
C ALA A 406 -9.94 -28.23 45.88
N GLY A 407 -9.25 -27.17 45.45
CA GLY A 407 -7.93 -26.74 45.92
C GLY A 407 -6.69 -27.57 45.57
N ALA A 408 -5.83 -27.02 44.72
CA ALA A 408 -4.37 -27.02 44.91
C ALA A 408 -3.69 -25.96 44.02
N ALA A 409 -3.09 -24.95 44.67
CA ALA A 409 -1.83 -24.34 44.20
C ALA A 409 -0.74 -25.45 44.23
N ASP A 410 0.33 -25.49 43.43
CA ASP A 410 1.35 -24.45 43.27
C ASP A 410 2.40 -24.89 42.20
N THR A 411 3.10 -23.91 41.62
CA THR A 411 4.51 -23.91 41.10
C THR A 411 5.05 -24.73 39.90
N ALA A 412 5.74 -23.97 39.03
CA ALA A 412 7.01 -24.21 38.28
C ALA A 412 7.03 -25.26 37.14
N GLY A 413 7.70 -25.08 35.99
CA GLY A 413 8.60 -24.04 35.46
C GLY A 413 9.46 -24.63 34.33
N THR A 414 9.83 -23.78 33.34
CA THR A 414 10.92 -23.94 32.31
C THR A 414 10.73 -25.04 31.24
N ALA A 415 11.08 -24.87 29.95
CA ALA A 415 12.25 -24.21 29.38
C ALA A 415 12.06 -23.75 27.90
N ASP A 416 12.98 -22.86 27.50
CA ASP A 416 13.25 -22.29 26.17
C ASP A 416 13.25 -23.27 24.98
N THR A 417 12.86 -22.75 23.80
CA THR A 417 13.73 -22.79 22.61
C THR A 417 13.42 -21.61 21.67
N ALA A 418 14.49 -20.96 21.21
CA ALA A 418 14.51 -19.87 20.25
C ALA A 418 14.19 -20.35 18.81
N GLY A 419 13.58 -19.46 18.00
CA GLY A 419 13.38 -19.67 16.56
C GLY A 419 12.77 -18.45 15.87
N THR A 420 13.63 -17.53 15.45
CA THR A 420 13.57 -16.65 14.25
C THR A 420 12.21 -16.17 13.68
N ALA A 421 12.12 -14.85 13.54
CA ALA A 421 11.16 -14.10 12.74
C ALA A 421 11.11 -14.54 11.26
N ASP A 422 9.90 -14.59 10.67
CA ASP A 422 9.50 -13.65 9.59
C ASP A 422 8.03 -13.84 9.12
N THR A 423 7.41 -12.71 8.77
CA THR A 423 6.27 -12.49 7.84
C THR A 423 4.81 -12.84 8.21
N ALA A 424 4.03 -11.74 8.32
CA ALA A 424 2.72 -11.48 7.71
C ALA A 424 1.58 -12.51 7.88
N GLY A 425 0.71 -12.25 8.86
CA GLY A 425 -0.64 -12.82 8.95
C GLY A 425 -1.68 -11.71 9.08
N THR A 426 -2.41 -11.45 7.99
CA THR A 426 -3.60 -10.59 7.94
C THR A 426 -4.71 -11.19 8.80
N ALA A 427 -5.12 -10.48 9.85
CA ALA A 427 -6.24 -10.87 10.70
C ALA A 427 -7.49 -10.06 10.33
N ASP A 428 -8.46 -10.76 9.75
CA ASP A 428 -9.81 -10.27 9.51
C ASP A 428 -10.74 -11.11 10.40
N THR A 429 -11.24 -10.56 11.51
CA THR A 429 -12.52 -11.01 12.11
C THR A 429 -13.16 -9.88 12.92
N ALA A 430 -14.29 -9.40 12.40
CA ALA A 430 -15.25 -8.58 13.10
C ALA A 430 -15.81 -9.29 14.34
N GLY A 431 -15.73 -8.60 15.48
CA GLY A 431 -16.40 -8.97 16.72
C GLY A 431 -17.92 -8.93 16.56
N THR A 432 -18.57 -10.02 16.98
CA THR A 432 -20.00 -10.02 17.30
C THR A 432 -20.11 -9.74 18.78
N ALA A 433 -20.93 -8.74 19.12
CA ALA A 433 -21.31 -8.41 20.48
C ALA A 433 -22.08 -9.58 21.11
N ASP A 434 -21.64 -10.04 22.27
CA ASP A 434 -22.46 -10.81 23.20
C ASP A 434 -22.81 -9.95 24.43
N THR A 435 -24.11 -10.01 24.69
CA THR A 435 -24.90 -9.76 25.89
C THR A 435 -24.19 -9.34 27.19
N ALA A 436 -24.75 -8.27 27.76
CA ALA A 436 -24.48 -7.74 29.09
C ALA A 436 -24.62 -8.80 30.20
N GLY A 437 -23.51 -9.07 30.88
CA GLY A 437 -23.49 -9.50 32.27
C GLY A 437 -23.24 -8.29 33.16
N THR A 438 -24.19 -7.97 34.03
CA THR A 438 -24.08 -6.94 35.07
C THR A 438 -22.85 -7.18 35.96
N ALA A 439 -21.82 -6.36 35.78
CA ALA A 439 -20.70 -6.23 36.71
C ALA A 439 -20.74 -4.83 37.33
N GLY A 440 -20.62 -4.79 38.66
CA GLY A 440 -20.87 -3.62 39.50
C GLY A 440 -19.98 -2.42 39.19
N ALA A 441 -20.50 -1.25 39.58
CA ALA A 441 -19.84 0.04 39.54
C ALA A 441 -18.45 -0.01 40.20
N GLY A 442 -17.42 -0.26 39.38
CA GLY A 442 -16.05 0.11 39.67
C GLY A 442 -15.75 1.38 38.88
N THR A 443 -15.61 2.51 39.57
CA THR A 443 -15.19 3.78 39.00
C THR A 443 -13.76 3.66 38.45
N SER A 444 -13.60 3.24 37.19
CA SER A 444 -12.36 3.45 36.45
C SER A 444 -12.33 4.93 36.05
N SER A 445 -11.29 5.66 36.45
CA SER A 445 -11.08 7.03 35.97
C SER A 445 -11.08 7.05 34.44
N PRO A 446 -11.66 8.09 33.80
CA PRO A 446 -11.67 8.18 32.34
C PRO A 446 -10.22 8.14 31.80
N PRO A 447 -9.98 7.49 30.65
CA PRO A 447 -8.67 7.48 30.03
C PRO A 447 -8.22 8.93 29.76
N VAL A 448 -7.06 9.30 30.28
CA VAL A 448 -6.48 10.64 30.11
C VAL A 448 -5.58 10.64 28.88
N LEU A 449 -5.70 11.68 28.05
CA LEU A 449 -4.82 11.88 26.90
C LEU A 449 -3.35 11.89 27.34
N PRO A 450 -2.43 11.23 26.61
CA PRO A 450 -1.01 11.28 26.90
C PRO A 450 -0.47 12.73 26.81
N ALA A 451 0.63 13.02 27.49
CA ALA A 451 1.28 14.33 27.39
C ALA A 451 1.85 14.56 25.98
N VAL A 452 1.77 15.80 25.50
CA VAL A 452 2.41 16.20 24.22
C VAL A 452 3.91 15.94 24.31
N VAL A 453 4.41 15.09 23.41
CA VAL A 453 5.85 14.82 23.27
C VAL A 453 6.45 15.87 22.34
N PRO A 454 7.50 16.60 22.75
CA PRO A 454 8.17 17.55 21.86
C PRO A 454 8.83 16.82 20.69
N ALA A 455 8.97 17.51 19.56
CA ALA A 455 9.65 17.00 18.37
C ALA A 455 11.02 16.40 18.73
N ALA A 456 11.27 15.16 18.31
CA ALA A 456 12.55 14.53 18.57
C ALA A 456 13.67 15.26 17.78
N PRO A 457 14.86 15.45 18.38
CA PRO A 457 16.00 15.98 17.65
C PRO A 457 16.40 15.02 16.51
N MET A 458 17.01 15.55 15.46
CA MET A 458 17.61 14.71 14.42
C MET A 458 18.62 13.72 15.04
N PRO A 459 18.71 12.48 14.51
CA PRO A 459 19.75 11.55 14.90
C PRO A 459 21.16 12.13 14.76
N ALA A 460 22.14 11.52 15.42
CA ALA A 460 23.52 11.93 15.32
C ALA A 460 23.98 11.98 13.85
N PRO A 461 24.75 13.00 13.43
CA PRO A 461 25.27 13.08 12.08
C PRO A 461 26.14 11.87 11.73
N ILE A 462 26.08 11.42 10.47
CA ILE A 462 26.94 10.33 9.96
C ILE A 462 28.41 10.66 10.24
N ALA A 463 29.06 9.75 10.95
CA ALA A 463 30.36 9.97 11.58
C ALA A 463 31.54 9.54 10.70
N SER A 464 31.30 8.73 9.65
CA SER A 464 32.37 8.21 8.80
C SER A 464 31.97 7.97 7.34
N ILE A 465 32.95 7.93 6.43
CA ILE A 465 32.75 7.61 5.00
C ILE A 465 32.13 6.20 4.81
N PRO A 466 32.57 5.13 5.50
CA PRO A 466 31.95 3.81 5.37
C PRO A 466 30.46 3.79 5.74
N GLU A 467 30.10 4.50 6.81
CA GLU A 467 28.70 4.67 7.23
C GLU A 467 27.89 5.43 6.16
N LEU A 468 28.45 6.53 5.63
CA LEU A 468 27.84 7.26 4.50
C LEU A 468 27.60 6.37 3.27
N VAL A 469 28.57 5.53 2.92
CA VAL A 469 28.45 4.58 1.79
C VAL A 469 27.34 3.57 2.03
N ALA A 470 27.17 3.09 3.27
CA ALA A 470 26.09 2.17 3.64
C ALA A 470 24.71 2.85 3.50
N GLU A 471 24.57 4.07 4.02
CA GLU A 471 23.32 4.84 3.93
C GLU A 471 22.98 5.25 2.50
N ALA A 472 23.96 5.72 1.72
CA ALA A 472 23.77 6.05 0.31
C ALA A 472 23.36 4.82 -0.52
N ARG A 473 23.92 3.63 -0.22
CA ARG A 473 23.50 2.38 -0.85
C ARG A 473 22.06 2.01 -0.53
N HIS A 474 21.60 2.30 0.68
CA HIS A 474 20.21 2.10 1.06
C HIS A 474 19.29 3.02 0.24
N LEU A 475 19.61 4.32 0.16
CA LEU A 475 18.84 5.30 -0.61
C LEU A 475 18.78 5.01 -2.12
N LEU A 476 19.79 4.34 -2.69
CA LEU A 476 19.74 3.88 -4.09
C LEU A 476 18.70 2.78 -4.35
N ARG A 477 18.21 2.13 -3.30
CA ARG A 477 17.18 1.06 -3.36
C ARG A 477 15.83 1.55 -2.85
N ASP A 478 15.83 2.38 -1.80
CA ASP A 478 14.63 2.84 -1.13
C ASP A 478 14.82 4.29 -0.63
N GLN A 479 14.03 5.22 -1.20
CA GLN A 479 14.10 6.66 -0.90
C GLN A 479 12.98 7.13 0.05
N GLN A 480 12.30 6.20 0.74
CA GLN A 480 11.13 6.54 1.57
C GLN A 480 11.49 7.09 2.97
N ASP A 481 12.76 7.10 3.37
CA ASP A 481 13.21 7.56 4.68
C ASP A 481 13.76 9.00 4.61
N PRO A 482 12.96 10.02 4.98
CA PRO A 482 13.35 11.42 4.80
C PRO A 482 14.45 11.86 5.78
N VAL A 483 14.50 11.28 6.98
CA VAL A 483 15.57 11.56 7.97
C VAL A 483 16.91 11.12 7.40
N ARG A 484 16.97 9.92 6.82
CA ARG A 484 18.18 9.39 6.18
C ARG A 484 18.61 10.21 4.98
N VAL A 485 17.67 10.67 4.15
CA VAL A 485 17.98 11.58 3.03
C VAL A 485 18.70 12.82 3.54
N GLU A 486 18.17 13.49 4.57
CA GLU A 486 18.79 14.71 5.13
C GLU A 486 20.17 14.43 5.74
N LEU A 487 20.35 13.32 6.47
CA LEU A 487 21.64 12.92 7.04
C LEU A 487 22.70 12.65 5.96
N VAL A 488 22.31 12.01 4.85
CA VAL A 488 23.22 11.74 3.73
C VAL A 488 23.60 13.02 3.00
N LEU A 489 22.66 13.95 2.79
CA LEU A 489 22.96 15.24 2.14
C LEU A 489 23.95 16.08 2.98
N ASP A 490 23.75 16.17 4.28
CA ASP A 490 24.70 16.82 5.21
C ASP A 490 26.09 16.15 5.20
N ALA A 491 26.12 14.82 5.25
CA ALA A 491 27.37 14.06 5.25
C ALA A 491 28.15 14.21 3.94
N LEU A 492 27.48 14.19 2.78
CA LEU A 492 28.12 14.42 1.48
C LEU A 492 28.82 15.77 1.46
N VAL A 493 28.20 16.84 1.98
CA VAL A 493 28.81 18.16 2.05
C VAL A 493 30.07 18.15 2.94
N ARG A 494 29.94 17.66 4.19
CA ARG A 494 31.05 17.65 5.15
C ARG A 494 32.25 16.83 4.69
N PHE A 495 32.01 15.60 4.21
CA PHE A 495 33.10 14.72 3.78
C PHE A 495 33.71 15.17 2.45
N THR A 496 32.93 15.82 1.56
CA THR A 496 33.49 16.42 0.34
C THR A 496 34.43 17.58 0.66
N ALA A 497 34.07 18.41 1.65
CA ALA A 497 34.92 19.52 2.10
C ALA A 497 36.18 19.04 2.84
N ALA A 498 36.09 17.93 3.58
CA ALA A 498 37.20 17.37 4.35
C ALA A 498 38.21 16.58 3.50
N ASP A 499 37.74 15.63 2.67
CA ASP A 499 38.59 14.76 1.84
C ASP A 499 37.79 14.20 0.64
N ARG A 500 37.61 15.04 -0.40
CA ARG A 500 36.94 14.64 -1.64
C ARG A 500 37.58 13.38 -2.28
N PRO A 501 38.91 13.26 -2.45
CA PRO A 501 39.50 12.06 -3.04
C PRO A 501 39.13 10.75 -2.32
N ALA A 502 39.20 10.72 -0.99
CA ALA A 502 38.82 9.53 -0.22
C ALA A 502 37.33 9.22 -0.35
N LEU A 503 36.47 10.24 -0.30
CA LEU A 503 35.03 10.07 -0.47
C LEU A 503 34.67 9.58 -1.89
N ALA A 504 35.29 10.16 -2.91
CA ALA A 504 35.07 9.80 -4.31
C ALA A 504 35.44 8.32 -4.56
N GLN A 505 36.59 7.87 -4.05
CA GLN A 505 37.01 6.47 -4.14
C GLN A 505 36.01 5.53 -3.46
N ALA A 506 35.44 5.93 -2.32
CA ALA A 506 34.48 5.10 -1.59
C ALA A 506 33.09 5.04 -2.25
N LEU A 507 32.68 6.12 -2.92
CA LEU A 507 31.38 6.22 -3.61
C LEU A 507 31.42 5.72 -5.07
N GLU A 508 32.58 5.60 -5.70
CA GLU A 508 32.73 5.13 -7.08
C GLU A 508 31.95 3.82 -7.39
N PRO A 509 31.94 2.79 -6.52
CA PRO A 509 31.17 1.57 -6.75
C PRO A 509 29.64 1.74 -6.70
N LEU A 510 29.15 2.89 -6.21
CA LEU A 510 27.73 3.22 -6.14
C LEU A 510 27.24 4.00 -7.38
N LEU A 511 28.14 4.44 -8.26
CA LEU A 511 27.75 5.17 -9.46
C LEU A 511 26.80 4.33 -10.31
N SER A 512 25.63 4.90 -10.57
CA SER A 512 24.60 4.29 -11.40
C SER A 512 24.65 4.84 -12.82
N TRP A 513 24.23 4.02 -13.79
CA TRP A 513 23.92 4.51 -15.13
C TRP A 513 22.57 5.26 -15.17
N ARG A 514 21.75 5.11 -14.13
CA ARG A 514 20.46 5.80 -14.01
C ARG A 514 20.68 7.29 -13.78
N VAL A 515 20.02 8.11 -14.59
CA VAL A 515 20.02 9.56 -14.45
C VAL A 515 18.80 9.93 -13.62
N GLU A 516 19.01 10.12 -12.32
CA GLU A 516 18.01 10.46 -11.30
C GLU A 516 18.64 11.46 -10.32
N PRO A 517 17.86 12.27 -9.56
CA PRO A 517 18.39 13.35 -8.73
C PRO A 517 19.48 12.91 -7.75
N PHE A 518 19.23 11.84 -7.00
CA PHE A 518 20.17 11.35 -5.98
C PHE A 518 21.43 10.67 -6.59
N PRO A 519 21.34 9.74 -7.55
CA PRO A 519 22.51 9.25 -8.29
C PRO A 519 23.34 10.35 -8.97
N ASN A 520 22.69 11.39 -9.51
CA ASN A 520 23.38 12.52 -10.14
C ASN A 520 24.19 13.32 -9.12
N LEU A 521 23.71 13.45 -7.88
CA LEU A 521 24.47 14.07 -6.79
C LEU A 521 25.71 13.24 -6.43
N LEU A 522 25.58 11.92 -6.33
CA LEU A 522 26.74 11.04 -6.11
C LEU A 522 27.74 11.17 -7.27
N HIS A 523 27.24 11.22 -8.50
CA HIS A 523 28.07 11.45 -9.68
C HIS A 523 28.84 12.77 -9.58
N ALA A 524 28.17 13.87 -9.26
CA ALA A 524 28.81 15.19 -9.10
C ALA A 524 29.90 15.19 -8.02
N VAL A 525 29.70 14.47 -6.90
CA VAL A 525 30.71 14.33 -5.84
C VAL A 525 31.94 13.54 -6.32
N VAL A 526 31.72 12.45 -7.08
CA VAL A 526 32.80 11.55 -7.52
C VAL A 526 33.57 12.12 -8.71
N THR A 527 32.88 12.63 -9.73
CA THR A 527 33.48 13.03 -11.01
C THR A 527 33.75 14.54 -11.09
N GLY A 528 33.09 15.34 -10.27
CA GLY A 528 33.07 16.80 -10.41
C GLY A 528 32.24 17.28 -11.59
N GLU A 529 31.50 16.42 -12.28
CA GLU A 529 30.68 16.77 -13.44
C GLU A 529 29.19 16.83 -13.10
N PHE A 530 28.50 17.84 -13.62
CA PHE A 530 27.06 17.98 -13.41
C PHE A 530 26.31 17.21 -14.49
N VAL A 531 25.44 16.30 -14.08
CA VAL A 531 24.50 15.62 -14.97
C VAL A 531 23.11 16.17 -14.71
N ALA A 532 22.53 16.80 -15.74
CA ALA A 532 21.15 17.26 -15.68
C ALA A 532 20.20 16.07 -15.59
N TRP A 533 19.31 16.10 -14.60
CA TRP A 533 18.19 15.17 -14.57
C TRP A 533 17.09 15.68 -15.50
N PHE A 534 16.44 14.74 -16.17
CA PHE A 534 15.29 15.01 -17.00
C PHE A 534 14.19 14.04 -16.54
N PRO A 535 13.06 14.54 -16.02
CA PRO A 535 11.99 13.70 -15.48
C PRO A 535 11.09 13.06 -16.55
N SER A 536 10.43 11.96 -16.21
CA SER A 536 9.35 11.38 -17.01
C SER A 536 8.13 12.25 -17.13
N LYS A 537 7.27 11.92 -18.10
CA LYS A 537 5.86 12.31 -18.03
C LYS A 537 5.15 11.93 -16.72
N TRP A 538 5.58 10.85 -16.06
CA TRP A 538 5.03 10.40 -14.78
C TRP A 538 5.60 11.24 -13.63
N GLU A 539 6.92 11.39 -13.56
CA GLU A 539 7.59 12.25 -12.57
C GLU A 539 7.23 13.74 -12.74
N GLN A 540 6.95 14.21 -13.95
CA GLN A 540 6.44 15.58 -14.21
C GLN A 540 5.04 15.79 -13.62
N ARG A 541 4.26 14.73 -13.40
CA ARG A 541 2.97 14.79 -12.72
C ARG A 541 3.09 14.71 -11.20
N GLU A 542 4.30 14.42 -10.69
CA GLU A 542 4.55 14.44 -9.26
C GLU A 542 4.31 15.82 -8.67
N ARG A 543 3.98 15.82 -7.38
CA ARG A 543 3.47 17.02 -6.74
C ARG A 543 4.60 17.98 -6.40
N PRO A 544 4.34 19.29 -6.34
CA PRO A 544 5.35 20.29 -6.06
C PRO A 544 6.27 20.02 -4.84
N PRO A 545 5.83 19.38 -3.73
CA PRO A 545 6.73 19.00 -2.64
C PRO A 545 7.86 18.04 -3.07
N PHE A 546 7.59 17.08 -3.96
CA PHE A 546 8.62 16.22 -4.55
C PHE A 546 9.66 17.05 -5.31
N TRP A 547 9.19 17.98 -6.12
CA TRP A 547 10.04 18.89 -6.90
C TRP A 547 10.95 19.77 -6.05
N MET A 548 10.53 20.12 -4.83
CA MET A 548 11.34 20.95 -3.93
C MET A 548 12.64 20.24 -3.54
N LEU A 549 12.55 18.94 -3.20
CA LEU A 549 13.72 18.13 -2.88
C LEU A 549 14.62 17.92 -4.10
N VAL A 550 14.02 17.66 -5.27
CA VAL A 550 14.74 17.49 -6.53
C VAL A 550 15.57 18.72 -6.88
N GLU A 551 14.95 19.90 -6.87
CA GLU A 551 15.63 21.14 -7.24
C GLU A 551 16.76 21.47 -6.26
N ARG A 552 16.54 21.21 -4.96
CA ARG A 552 17.59 21.33 -3.94
C ARG A 552 18.75 20.36 -4.17
N MET A 553 18.49 19.11 -4.57
CA MET A 553 19.54 18.16 -4.94
C MET A 553 20.27 18.60 -6.21
N ALA A 554 19.57 19.12 -7.22
CA ALA A 554 20.19 19.61 -8.45
C ALA A 554 21.07 20.84 -8.20
N GLU A 555 20.62 21.76 -7.35
CA GLU A 555 21.39 22.90 -6.84
C GLU A 555 22.67 22.42 -6.14
N LEU A 556 22.53 21.48 -5.20
CA LEU A 556 23.66 20.89 -4.49
C LEU A 556 24.65 20.20 -5.43
N SER A 557 24.17 19.43 -6.41
CA SER A 557 25.01 18.78 -7.42
C SER A 557 25.87 19.80 -8.18
N ARG A 558 25.30 20.95 -8.57
CA ARG A 558 26.07 22.02 -9.23
C ARG A 558 27.14 22.62 -8.31
N GLN A 559 26.83 22.80 -7.03
CA GLN A 559 27.81 23.27 -6.05
C GLN A 559 28.93 22.23 -5.85
N MET A 560 28.60 20.95 -5.80
CA MET A 560 29.58 19.86 -5.70
C MET A 560 30.54 19.82 -6.89
N CYS A 561 30.12 20.20 -8.10
CA CYS A 561 31.05 20.33 -9.23
C CYS A 561 32.10 21.46 -9.07
N ARG A 562 31.89 22.36 -8.12
CA ARG A 562 32.76 23.51 -7.85
C ARG A 562 33.33 23.38 -6.44
N THR A 563 33.10 24.41 -5.61
CA THR A 563 33.41 24.42 -4.19
C THR A 563 32.17 23.96 -3.42
N PRO A 564 32.25 22.89 -2.61
CA PRO A 564 31.12 22.46 -1.78
C PRO A 564 30.74 23.57 -0.79
N PRO A 565 29.45 23.71 -0.42
CA PRO A 565 29.03 24.67 0.60
C PRO A 565 29.65 24.29 1.96
N PRO A 566 29.87 25.26 2.88
CA PRO A 566 30.37 24.97 4.22
C PRO A 566 29.37 24.17 5.07
N ALA A 567 28.07 24.36 4.81
CA ALA A 567 26.96 23.59 5.36
C ALA A 567 25.70 23.85 4.52
N LEU A 568 24.71 22.96 4.61
CA LEU A 568 23.35 23.24 4.13
C LEU A 568 22.60 24.06 5.20
N LEU A 569 21.99 25.17 4.79
CA LEU A 569 21.20 26.01 5.68
C LEU A 569 19.89 25.30 6.04
N ALA A 570 19.33 24.51 5.12
CA ALA A 570 18.09 23.77 5.30
C ALA A 570 18.21 22.48 6.13
N THR A 571 19.40 22.09 6.60
CA THR A 571 19.57 20.88 7.44
C THR A 571 18.65 20.97 8.66
N PRO A 572 17.69 20.03 8.83
CA PRO A 572 16.75 20.07 9.93
C PRO A 572 17.45 19.81 11.26
N ALA A 573 16.91 20.37 12.34
CA ALA A 573 17.29 20.14 13.72
C ALA A 573 16.38 19.09 14.40
N THR A 574 15.15 18.91 13.92
CA THR A 574 14.18 17.92 14.40
C THR A 574 13.76 16.96 13.29
N VAL A 575 13.24 15.79 13.68
CA VAL A 575 12.72 14.80 12.72
C VAL A 575 11.47 15.29 11.97
N ASP A 576 10.76 16.27 12.53
CA ASP A 576 9.60 16.90 11.88
C ASP A 576 10.01 17.84 10.74
N GLY A 577 11.30 18.21 10.68
CA GLY A 577 11.89 18.99 9.59
C GLY A 577 12.19 20.45 9.94
N HIS A 578 11.91 20.91 11.16
CA HIS A 578 12.25 22.28 11.56
C HIS A 578 13.76 22.49 11.63
N VAL A 579 14.22 23.67 11.21
CA VAL A 579 15.62 24.11 11.37
C VAL A 579 15.79 24.89 12.67
N ASP A 580 17.01 24.91 13.22
CA ASP A 580 17.37 25.76 14.35
C ASP A 580 17.62 27.22 13.89
N PRO A 581 16.78 28.20 14.31
CA PRO A 581 16.96 29.61 13.95
C PRO A 581 18.31 30.19 14.40
N ALA A 582 18.86 29.71 15.52
CA ALA A 582 20.15 30.18 16.03
C ALA A 582 21.32 29.69 15.15
N ARG A 583 21.27 28.42 14.69
CA ARG A 583 22.21 27.89 13.70
C ARG A 583 22.18 28.70 12.39
N MET A 584 20.99 29.03 11.90
CA MET A 584 20.85 29.85 10.69
C MET A 584 21.45 31.23 10.87
N LEU A 585 21.10 31.92 11.97
CA LEU A 585 21.64 33.24 12.30
C LEU A 585 23.18 33.24 12.35
N ARG A 586 23.77 32.21 12.95
CA ARG A 586 25.23 32.06 13.03
C ARG A 586 25.86 31.90 11.64
N LEU A 587 25.39 30.96 10.82
CA LEU A 587 25.94 30.71 9.49
C LEU A 587 25.83 31.95 8.58
N LEU A 588 24.69 32.63 8.60
CA LEU A 588 24.49 33.87 7.83
C LEU A 588 25.33 35.03 8.38
N GLY A 589 25.54 35.09 9.71
CA GLY A 589 26.43 36.06 10.36
C GLY A 589 27.92 35.86 10.04
N GLU A 590 28.33 34.62 9.74
CA GLU A 590 29.67 34.28 9.24
C GLU A 590 29.86 34.63 7.75
N GLY A 591 28.83 35.18 7.10
CA GLY A 591 28.87 35.64 5.70
C GLY A 591 28.53 34.56 4.67
N TRP A 592 27.91 33.45 5.08
CA TRP A 592 27.47 32.41 4.16
C TRP A 592 26.31 32.90 3.28
N GLU A 593 26.43 32.70 1.97
CA GLU A 593 25.41 32.98 0.95
C GLU A 593 24.95 31.66 0.32
N PRO A 594 23.94 30.98 0.90
CA PRO A 594 23.37 29.77 0.32
C PRO A 594 22.72 30.04 -1.03
N GLU A 595 22.66 29.01 -1.86
CA GLU A 595 21.92 29.06 -3.12
C GLU A 595 20.39 29.11 -2.86
N PRO A 596 19.58 29.56 -3.85
CA PRO A 596 18.20 29.96 -3.61
C PRO A 596 17.26 28.88 -3.08
N PHE A 597 17.39 27.61 -3.51
CA PHE A 597 16.53 26.53 -3.03
C PHE A 597 16.89 26.11 -1.60
N ASP A 598 18.17 26.02 -1.23
CA ASP A 598 18.59 25.77 0.15
C ASP A 598 18.15 26.89 1.10
N LEU A 599 18.28 28.16 0.69
CA LEU A 599 17.77 29.30 1.47
C LEU A 599 16.25 29.23 1.66
N SER A 600 15.51 29.03 0.58
CA SER A 600 14.04 29.02 0.61
C SER A 600 13.52 27.84 1.43
N GLN A 601 14.14 26.66 1.31
CA GLN A 601 13.81 25.51 2.13
C GLN A 601 14.08 25.77 3.61
N ALA A 602 15.19 26.42 3.95
CA ALA A 602 15.51 26.77 5.33
C ALA A 602 14.46 27.74 5.92
N LEU A 603 14.02 28.73 5.13
CA LEU A 603 12.96 29.67 5.55
C LEU A 603 11.61 28.97 5.76
N LEU A 604 11.21 28.05 4.87
CA LEU A 604 9.98 27.25 5.01
C LEU A 604 10.02 26.30 6.23
N ARG A 605 11.21 25.92 6.69
CA ARG A 605 11.43 25.05 7.85
C ARG A 605 11.57 25.81 9.17
N LEU A 606 11.51 27.13 9.18
CA LEU A 606 11.57 27.89 10.43
C LEU A 606 10.35 27.59 11.31
N PRO A 607 10.52 27.41 12.62
CA PRO A 607 9.40 27.31 13.55
C PRO A 607 8.61 28.62 13.55
N ARG A 608 7.30 28.54 13.83
CA ARG A 608 6.42 29.72 13.85
C ARG A 608 6.79 30.66 15.00
N GLU A 609 7.14 30.08 16.14
CA GLU A 609 7.64 30.81 17.30
C GLU A 609 9.16 30.87 17.29
N ILE A 610 9.69 32.10 17.22
CA ILE A 610 11.13 32.38 17.22
C ILE A 610 11.41 33.42 18.29
N GLU A 611 12.47 33.16 19.07
CA GLU A 611 12.91 34.02 20.17
C GLU A 611 13.10 35.48 19.72
N PRO A 612 12.60 36.46 20.47
CA PRO A 612 12.77 37.88 20.14
C PRO A 612 14.23 38.31 19.97
N ALA A 613 15.16 37.73 20.71
CA ALA A 613 16.59 38.02 20.60
C ALA A 613 17.16 37.60 19.23
N THR A 614 16.78 36.43 18.73
CA THR A 614 17.15 35.93 17.39
C THR A 614 16.60 36.83 16.30
N ARG A 615 15.34 37.27 16.41
CA ARG A 615 14.72 38.26 15.51
C ARG A 615 15.49 39.58 15.46
N ALA A 616 15.81 40.14 16.63
CA ALA A 616 16.57 41.38 16.73
C ALA A 616 18.01 41.24 16.19
N ALA A 617 18.61 40.06 16.32
CA ALA A 617 19.93 39.76 15.79
C ALA A 617 19.95 39.60 14.27
N ALA A 618 18.94 38.94 13.69
CA ALA A 618 18.80 38.82 12.25
C ALA A 618 18.74 40.18 11.55
N GLY A 619 18.07 41.18 12.17
CA GLY A 619 18.01 42.54 11.65
C GLY A 619 19.36 43.28 11.52
N ARG A 620 20.45 42.73 12.08
CA ARG A 620 21.81 43.27 11.93
C ARG A 620 22.60 42.66 10.78
N LEU A 621 22.08 41.62 10.13
CA LEU A 621 22.74 40.97 8.99
C LEU A 621 22.71 41.88 7.75
N ALA A 622 23.87 42.09 7.14
CA ALA A 622 24.02 42.98 5.98
C ALA A 622 24.04 42.24 4.63
N SER A 623 24.30 40.94 4.67
CA SER A 623 24.44 40.07 3.50
C SER A 623 23.08 39.85 2.81
N PRO A 624 23.01 39.59 1.48
CA PRO A 624 21.74 39.34 0.78
C PRO A 624 20.90 38.23 1.44
N ALA A 625 21.47 37.05 1.70
CA ALA A 625 20.75 35.97 2.38
C ALA A 625 20.33 36.34 3.82
N GLY A 626 21.18 37.06 4.55
CA GLY A 626 20.87 37.58 5.88
C GLY A 626 19.71 38.58 5.89
N LYS A 627 19.61 39.45 4.89
CA LYS A 627 18.48 40.37 4.70
C LYS A 627 17.20 39.64 4.35
N ALA A 628 17.25 38.61 3.51
CA ALA A 628 16.10 37.78 3.20
C ALA A 628 15.57 37.07 4.45
N PHE A 629 16.46 36.49 5.27
CA PHE A 629 16.09 35.91 6.56
C PHE A 629 15.46 36.93 7.51
N ALA A 630 16.08 38.11 7.68
CA ALA A 630 15.52 39.17 8.51
C ALA A 630 14.15 39.66 8.01
N ALA A 631 13.98 39.83 6.70
CA ALA A 631 12.71 40.23 6.08
C ALA A 631 11.62 39.19 6.33
N PHE A 632 11.92 37.90 6.14
CA PHE A 632 10.98 36.81 6.41
C PHE A 632 10.53 36.80 7.88
N LEU A 633 11.46 36.95 8.82
CA LEU A 633 11.14 37.01 10.25
C LEU A 633 10.30 38.23 10.65
N ASN A 634 10.58 39.39 10.05
CA ASN A 634 9.86 40.64 10.32
C ASN A 634 8.47 40.66 9.65
N GLY A 635 8.32 39.95 8.52
CA GLY A 635 7.05 39.77 7.82
C GLY A 635 6.12 38.75 8.49
N GLY A 636 6.56 38.08 9.57
CA GLY A 636 5.76 37.05 10.26
C GLY A 636 5.87 35.65 9.67
N GLY A 637 6.82 35.41 8.76
CA GLY A 637 6.98 34.15 8.04
C GLY A 637 6.09 34.06 6.80
N LEU A 638 5.84 32.84 6.34
CA LEU A 638 4.93 32.58 5.23
C LEU A 638 3.46 32.68 5.72
N PRO A 639 2.58 33.43 5.03
CA PRO A 639 1.16 33.49 5.39
C PRO A 639 0.45 32.12 5.27
N ASP A 640 -0.58 31.91 6.10
CA ASP A 640 -1.43 30.71 5.98
C ASP A 640 -2.37 30.82 4.76
N PRO A 641 -2.54 29.74 3.98
CA PRO A 641 -3.47 29.75 2.85
C PRO A 641 -4.92 29.77 3.32
N VAL A 642 -5.77 30.45 2.55
CA VAL A 642 -7.22 30.27 2.66
C VAL A 642 -7.61 29.05 1.83
N ILE A 643 -7.88 27.94 2.52
CA ILE A 643 -8.24 26.67 1.88
C ILE A 643 -9.76 26.56 1.72
N VAL A 644 -10.20 26.11 0.54
CA VAL A 644 -11.61 25.82 0.24
C VAL A 644 -11.78 24.35 -0.14
N THR A 645 -12.81 23.71 0.41
CA THR A 645 -13.22 22.35 0.02
C THR A 645 -14.34 22.38 -1.01
N PHE A 646 -14.31 21.46 -1.98
CA PHE A 646 -15.38 21.31 -2.97
C PHE A 646 -15.61 19.84 -3.36
N THR A 647 -16.84 19.53 -3.77
CA THR A 647 -17.21 18.20 -4.28
C THR A 647 -17.08 18.16 -5.81
N MET A 648 -16.51 17.08 -6.31
CA MET A 648 -16.38 16.74 -7.72
C MET A 648 -17.41 15.69 -8.10
N VAL A 649 -18.19 15.98 -9.14
CA VAL A 649 -19.09 14.99 -9.76
C VAL A 649 -18.31 14.32 -10.89
N GLY A 650 -18.03 13.03 -10.76
CA GLY A 650 -17.21 12.30 -11.72
C GLY A 650 -17.80 12.32 -13.13
N ARG A 651 -17.05 12.84 -14.10
CA ARG A 651 -17.23 12.47 -15.51
C ARG A 651 -16.08 11.54 -15.90
N CYS A 652 -16.39 10.42 -16.54
CA CYS A 652 -15.35 9.57 -17.09
C CYS A 652 -14.55 10.34 -18.16
N ARG A 653 -13.21 10.24 -18.11
CA ARG A 653 -12.27 10.82 -19.09
C ARG A 653 -12.38 10.20 -20.49
N HIS A 654 -13.00 9.02 -20.62
CA HIS A 654 -13.32 8.39 -21.89
C HIS A 654 -14.55 9.08 -22.49
N GLY A 655 -14.34 10.13 -23.29
CA GLY A 655 -15.38 10.90 -24.00
C GLY A 655 -16.11 10.14 -25.11
N LEU A 656 -16.24 8.81 -25.02
CA LEU A 656 -17.01 7.98 -25.94
C LEU A 656 -18.32 7.57 -25.24
N THR A 657 -19.43 7.76 -25.95
CA THR A 657 -20.83 7.52 -25.54
C THR A 657 -21.16 6.06 -25.13
N ALA A 658 -20.16 5.18 -24.99
CA ALA A 658 -20.32 3.76 -24.70
C ALA A 658 -19.40 3.24 -23.56
N CYS A 659 -18.86 4.10 -22.69
CA CYS A 659 -18.13 3.62 -21.51
C CYS A 659 -19.10 3.20 -20.39
N LEU A 660 -19.04 1.91 -19.98
CA LEU A 660 -19.78 1.32 -18.86
C LEU A 660 -19.34 1.82 -17.47
N CYS A 661 -18.35 2.72 -17.42
CA CYS A 661 -17.78 3.34 -16.23
C CYS A 661 -18.64 4.48 -15.63
N HIS A 662 -19.96 4.46 -15.86
CA HIS A 662 -20.86 5.60 -15.67
C HIS A 662 -21.04 6.09 -14.22
N GLU A 663 -20.47 5.43 -13.22
CA GLU A 663 -20.63 5.80 -11.82
C GLU A 663 -19.27 5.75 -11.09
N ARG A 664 -18.41 6.76 -11.30
CA ARG A 664 -17.37 7.03 -10.31
C ARG A 664 -18.02 7.75 -9.11
N PRO A 665 -17.75 7.32 -7.87
CA PRO A 665 -18.25 8.01 -6.69
C PRO A 665 -17.75 9.46 -6.69
N SER A 666 -18.56 10.38 -6.16
CA SER A 666 -18.16 11.79 -6.12
C SER A 666 -17.02 11.96 -5.11
N ARG A 667 -15.96 12.65 -5.50
CA ARG A 667 -14.77 12.86 -4.66
C ARG A 667 -14.76 14.28 -4.12
N ARG A 668 -14.19 14.49 -2.94
CA ARG A 668 -13.94 15.83 -2.38
C ARG A 668 -12.46 16.16 -2.47
N ALA A 669 -12.15 17.42 -2.73
CA ALA A 669 -10.79 17.93 -2.82
C ALA A 669 -10.72 19.35 -2.26
N VAL A 670 -9.50 19.82 -2.01
CA VAL A 670 -9.25 21.20 -1.57
C VAL A 670 -8.46 22.00 -2.62
N ALA A 671 -8.62 23.31 -2.57
CA ALA A 671 -7.86 24.28 -3.35
C ALA A 671 -7.51 25.49 -2.50
N PHE A 672 -6.48 26.23 -2.92
CA PHE A 672 -6.12 27.51 -2.33
C PHE A 672 -5.43 28.40 -3.37
N GLU A 673 -5.71 29.70 -3.27
CA GLU A 673 -5.13 30.74 -4.12
C GLU A 673 -3.62 30.92 -3.87
N PRO A 674 -2.87 31.53 -4.81
CA PRO A 674 -1.44 31.75 -4.63
C PRO A 674 -1.12 32.54 -3.37
N ILE A 675 -0.16 32.06 -2.58
CA ILE A 675 0.39 32.80 -1.44
C ILE A 675 1.46 33.77 -1.96
N GLU A 676 1.40 35.04 -1.60
CA GLU A 676 2.44 36.01 -1.96
C GLU A 676 3.75 35.71 -1.22
N HIS A 677 4.86 35.58 -1.96
CA HIS A 677 6.18 35.27 -1.39
C HIS A 677 7.32 35.71 -2.31
N ASP A 678 8.51 35.89 -1.72
CA ASP A 678 9.79 36.10 -2.44
C ASP A 678 10.66 34.83 -2.48
N LEU A 679 10.11 33.68 -2.08
CA LEU A 679 10.82 32.40 -2.02
C LEU A 679 11.05 31.79 -3.41
N THR A 680 12.19 31.10 -3.57
CA THR A 680 12.47 30.23 -4.72
C THR A 680 11.93 28.82 -4.43
N VAL A 681 10.76 28.51 -5.00
CA VAL A 681 10.06 27.23 -4.83
C VAL A 681 9.56 26.70 -6.17
N PRO A 682 9.33 25.38 -6.30
CA PRO A 682 8.70 24.82 -7.48
C PRO A 682 7.33 25.43 -7.75
N PRO A 683 6.96 25.63 -9.03
CA PRO A 683 5.64 26.11 -9.39
C PRO A 683 4.52 25.28 -8.76
N GLY A 684 3.56 25.95 -8.14
CA GLY A 684 2.41 25.31 -7.51
C GLY A 684 2.66 24.72 -6.12
N LEU A 685 3.86 24.86 -5.52
CA LEU A 685 4.06 24.48 -4.11
C LEU A 685 3.20 25.35 -3.17
N LEU A 686 3.12 26.64 -3.47
CA LEU A 686 2.39 27.63 -2.68
C LEU A 686 1.13 28.13 -3.43
N HIS A 687 0.57 27.27 -4.30
CA HIS A 687 -0.66 27.54 -5.06
C HIS A 687 -1.30 26.23 -5.52
N LEU A 688 -2.59 26.01 -5.23
CA LEU A 688 -3.34 24.86 -5.73
C LEU A 688 -4.71 25.31 -6.27
N PRO A 689 -4.82 25.63 -7.57
CA PRO A 689 -6.09 26.03 -8.15
C PRO A 689 -7.05 24.84 -8.25
N ALA A 690 -8.36 25.11 -8.16
CA ALA A 690 -9.39 24.07 -8.15
C ALA A 690 -9.36 23.14 -9.37
N GLU A 691 -8.99 23.65 -10.55
CA GLU A 691 -8.82 22.82 -11.75
C GLU A 691 -7.69 21.80 -11.58
N SER A 692 -6.51 22.23 -11.13
CA SER A 692 -5.41 21.31 -10.86
C SER A 692 -5.73 20.34 -9.73
N ALA A 693 -6.41 20.77 -8.67
CA ALA A 693 -6.87 19.86 -7.62
C ALA A 693 -7.79 18.76 -8.18
N ARG A 694 -8.70 19.11 -9.10
CA ARG A 694 -9.57 18.12 -9.79
C ARG A 694 -8.76 17.13 -10.61
N GLU A 695 -7.87 17.62 -11.47
CA GLU A 695 -7.04 16.76 -12.31
C GLU A 695 -6.18 15.80 -11.48
N ARG A 696 -5.64 16.28 -10.36
CA ARG A 696 -4.74 15.51 -9.49
C ARG A 696 -5.44 14.36 -8.78
N VAL A 697 -6.67 14.57 -8.31
CA VAL A 697 -7.46 13.55 -7.61
C VAL A 697 -8.00 12.49 -8.58
N ASP A 698 -8.22 12.86 -9.85
CA ASP A 698 -8.67 11.92 -10.89
C ASP A 698 -7.54 11.14 -11.59
N ASP A 699 -6.27 11.52 -11.39
CA ASP A 699 -5.13 10.79 -11.94
C ASP A 699 -4.94 9.44 -11.23
N GLU A 700 -4.82 8.35 -11.99
CA GLU A 700 -4.87 6.98 -11.45
C GLU A 700 -3.53 6.46 -10.93
N LEU A 701 -2.44 7.25 -11.05
CA LEU A 701 -1.07 6.79 -10.86
C LEU A 701 -0.17 7.79 -10.09
N PRO A 702 -0.41 8.06 -8.80
CA PRO A 702 0.62 8.70 -7.97
C PRO A 702 1.81 7.72 -7.79
N TYR A 703 3.06 8.13 -8.06
CA TYR A 703 4.24 7.27 -7.97
C TYR A 703 5.46 8.08 -7.48
N GLY A 704 5.46 8.47 -6.19
CA GLY A 704 6.56 9.22 -5.59
C GLY A 704 6.64 9.03 -4.08
N PRO A 705 7.85 9.12 -3.46
CA PRO A 705 7.98 9.10 -2.01
C PRO A 705 7.32 10.33 -1.38
N ILE A 706 6.29 10.11 -0.57
CA ILE A 706 5.53 11.18 0.09
C ILE A 706 5.92 11.39 1.55
N ALA A 707 6.63 10.44 2.15
CA ALA A 707 6.98 10.43 3.57
C ALA A 707 7.76 11.69 4.00
N GLY A 708 8.55 12.29 3.10
CA GLY A 708 9.32 13.50 3.38
C GLY A 708 8.58 14.83 3.17
N TRP A 709 7.34 14.82 2.65
CA TRP A 709 6.63 16.06 2.32
C TRP A 709 6.28 16.91 3.56
N PRO A 710 5.89 16.33 4.71
CA PRO A 710 5.74 17.08 5.96
C PRO A 710 7.01 17.89 6.31
N MET A 711 8.20 17.30 6.11
CA MET A 711 9.48 17.99 6.36
C MET A 711 9.80 19.12 5.37
N ILE A 712 9.06 19.26 4.26
CA ILE A 712 9.26 20.37 3.32
C ILE A 712 8.68 21.68 3.86
N VAL A 713 7.54 21.60 4.55
CA VAL A 713 6.81 22.75 5.10
C VAL A 713 6.31 22.44 6.52
N PRO A 714 7.22 22.16 7.47
CA PRO A 714 6.86 21.65 8.80
C PRO A 714 6.05 22.65 9.64
N SER A 715 6.01 23.93 9.25
CA SER A 715 5.21 24.98 9.89
C SER A 715 3.87 25.29 9.20
N HIS A 716 3.55 24.57 8.12
CA HIS A 716 2.36 24.82 7.29
C HIS A 716 1.66 23.51 6.91
N ARG A 717 1.17 22.78 7.92
CA ARG A 717 0.49 21.48 7.74
C ARG A 717 -0.59 21.48 6.65
N GLU A 718 -1.36 22.56 6.54
CA GLU A 718 -2.44 22.69 5.55
C GLU A 718 -1.95 22.64 4.10
N ILE A 719 -0.74 23.16 3.83
CA ILE A 719 -0.14 23.10 2.49
C ILE A 719 0.26 21.67 2.15
N ALA A 720 0.95 20.98 3.08
CA ALA A 720 1.32 19.58 2.90
C ALA A 720 0.08 18.68 2.73
N ALA A 721 -0.92 18.87 3.60
CA ALA A 721 -2.19 18.15 3.55
C ALA A 721 -2.90 18.32 2.20
N ALA A 722 -2.95 19.55 1.66
CA ALA A 722 -3.58 19.83 0.38
C ALA A 722 -2.91 19.08 -0.79
N HIS A 723 -1.57 18.95 -0.77
CA HIS A 723 -0.84 18.19 -1.78
C HIS A 723 -0.97 16.67 -1.63
N LEU A 724 -1.19 16.16 -0.41
CA LEU A 724 -1.33 14.74 -0.11
C LEU A 724 -2.73 14.16 -0.41
N GLN A 725 -3.75 15.01 -0.64
CA GLN A 725 -5.13 14.57 -0.89
C GLN A 725 -5.29 13.40 -1.87
N PRO A 726 -4.64 13.38 -3.07
CA PRO A 726 -4.84 12.30 -4.04
C PRO A 726 -4.48 10.90 -3.50
N TYR A 727 -3.49 10.80 -2.62
CA TYR A 727 -3.06 9.53 -2.01
C TYR A 727 -4.11 9.01 -1.03
N PHE A 728 -4.73 9.90 -0.25
CA PHE A 728 -5.79 9.53 0.69
C PHE A 728 -7.08 9.12 -0.02
N VAL A 729 -7.44 9.78 -1.13
CA VAL A 729 -8.59 9.38 -1.94
C VAL A 729 -8.41 7.96 -2.48
N GLY A 730 -7.25 7.65 -3.06
CA GLY A 730 -6.95 6.30 -3.60
C GLY A 730 -7.04 5.18 -2.56
N GLY A 731 -6.67 5.46 -1.31
CA GLY A 731 -6.79 4.53 -0.18
C GLY A 731 -8.22 4.10 0.16
N THR A 732 -9.24 4.89 -0.21
CA THR A 732 -10.64 4.52 0.04
C THR A 732 -11.24 3.56 -0.99
N GLU A 733 -10.62 3.45 -2.17
CA GLU A 733 -11.11 2.69 -3.34
C GLU A 733 -10.35 1.35 -3.55
N VAL A 734 -9.62 0.84 -2.55
CA VAL A 734 -8.78 -0.39 -2.63
C VAL A 734 -7.62 -0.25 -3.63
N ARG A 735 -7.26 0.99 -4.00
CA ARG A 735 -6.12 1.28 -4.90
C ARG A 735 -4.88 1.76 -4.15
N GLY A 736 -5.02 2.25 -2.93
CA GLY A 736 -3.90 2.71 -2.10
C GLY A 736 -3.27 1.62 -1.24
N SER A 737 -2.08 1.90 -0.72
CA SER A 737 -1.36 1.03 0.22
C SER A 737 -1.37 1.60 1.64
N ALA A 738 -1.27 0.74 2.65
CA ALA A 738 -1.11 1.19 4.04
C ALA A 738 0.14 2.08 4.22
N ALA A 739 1.17 1.89 3.39
CA ALA A 739 2.39 2.70 3.41
C ALA A 739 2.15 4.17 3.02
N GLU A 740 1.19 4.45 2.14
CA GLU A 740 0.84 5.84 1.77
C GLU A 740 0.17 6.59 2.94
N LEU A 741 -0.52 5.88 3.82
CA LEU A 741 -1.19 6.47 4.99
C LEU A 741 -0.23 6.71 6.15
N ALA A 742 0.94 6.06 6.16
CA ALA A 742 1.96 6.23 7.18
C ALA A 742 2.52 7.66 7.26
N VAL A 743 2.19 8.55 6.31
CA VAL A 743 2.52 9.97 6.36
C VAL A 743 1.60 10.77 7.30
N LEU A 744 0.41 10.26 7.67
CA LEU A 744 -0.55 10.99 8.51
C LEU A 744 -0.01 11.38 9.89
N PRO A 745 0.70 10.51 10.64
CA PRO A 745 1.32 10.90 11.90
C PRO A 745 2.35 12.01 11.73
N ALA A 746 3.20 11.93 10.69
CA ALA A 746 4.16 13.00 10.39
C ALA A 746 3.46 14.32 10.01
N LEU A 747 2.34 14.25 9.30
CA LEU A 747 1.53 15.42 8.95
C LEU A 747 0.84 16.03 10.19
N ALA A 748 0.35 15.20 11.11
CA ALA A 748 -0.19 15.61 12.41
C ALA A 748 0.88 16.24 13.31
N ALA A 749 2.13 15.81 13.15
CA ALA A 749 3.27 16.34 13.89
C ALA A 749 3.70 17.75 13.46
N CYS A 750 3.46 18.15 12.20
CA CYS A 750 3.76 19.48 11.69
C CYS A 750 3.00 20.58 12.45
N ASP A 751 3.59 21.76 12.60
CA ASP A 751 2.91 22.96 13.11
C ASP A 751 2.00 23.60 12.04
N GLY A 752 1.25 24.61 12.47
CA GLY A 752 0.36 25.40 11.61
C GLY A 752 -1.11 25.24 12.02
N PRO A 753 -2.02 26.01 11.40
CA PRO A 753 -3.43 25.88 11.69
C PRO A 753 -3.96 24.50 11.30
N PHE A 754 -4.91 23.97 12.07
CA PHE A 754 -5.74 22.86 11.61
C PHE A 754 -6.88 23.42 10.76
N GLY A 755 -6.97 22.99 9.50
CA GLY A 755 -7.94 23.53 8.56
C GLY A 755 -8.56 22.46 7.66
N PRO A 756 -9.26 22.87 6.59
CA PRO A 756 -10.04 21.97 5.76
C PRO A 756 -9.21 20.89 5.06
N ALA A 757 -7.94 21.16 4.73
CA ALA A 757 -7.08 20.17 4.08
C ALA A 757 -6.74 19.03 5.04
N MET A 758 -6.29 19.34 6.26
CA MET A 758 -5.98 18.31 7.26
C MET A 758 -7.24 17.56 7.69
N ALA A 759 -8.36 18.25 7.88
CA ALA A 759 -9.64 17.63 8.21
C ALA A 759 -10.09 16.63 7.13
N LEU A 760 -9.94 16.98 5.84
CA LEU A 760 -10.29 16.10 4.74
C LEU A 760 -9.32 14.89 4.63
N CYS A 761 -8.03 15.08 4.91
CA CYS A 761 -7.06 13.97 5.02
C CYS A 761 -7.49 12.96 6.10
N LEU A 762 -7.87 13.45 7.29
CA LEU A 762 -8.41 12.59 8.36
C LEU A 762 -9.72 11.92 7.93
N ALA A 763 -10.64 12.65 7.30
CA ALA A 763 -11.92 12.08 6.85
C ALA A 763 -11.72 10.90 5.87
N TYR A 764 -10.81 11.03 4.89
CA TYR A 764 -10.45 9.93 4.00
C TYR A 764 -9.72 8.78 4.72
N GLY A 765 -8.81 9.10 5.65
CA GLY A 765 -8.10 8.11 6.47
C GLY A 765 -9.03 7.27 7.36
N LEU A 766 -9.97 7.91 8.06
CA LEU A 766 -10.98 7.24 8.88
C LEU A 766 -11.94 6.38 8.03
N ASN A 767 -12.13 6.74 6.76
CA ASN A 767 -12.93 6.00 5.78
C ASN A 767 -12.10 4.98 4.95
N ASN A 768 -10.83 4.75 5.30
CA ASN A 768 -9.93 3.96 4.49
C ASN A 768 -10.37 2.49 4.33
N ALA A 769 -10.15 1.93 3.14
CA ALA A 769 -10.54 0.56 2.85
C ALA A 769 -9.77 -0.48 3.68
N LEU A 770 -8.50 -0.20 4.00
CA LEU A 770 -7.63 -1.06 4.78
C LEU A 770 -7.75 -0.77 6.29
N PRO A 771 -7.91 -1.80 7.15
CA PRO A 771 -7.92 -1.61 8.60
C PRO A 771 -6.68 -0.88 9.15
N GLU A 772 -5.49 -1.19 8.63
CA GLU A 772 -4.24 -0.57 9.05
C GLU A 772 -4.25 0.94 8.77
N GLY A 773 -4.83 1.33 7.63
CA GLY A 773 -5.00 2.73 7.27
C GLY A 773 -5.92 3.51 8.20
N ARG A 774 -6.98 2.86 8.69
CA ARG A 774 -7.91 3.46 9.64
C ARG A 774 -7.29 3.61 11.03
N LEU A 775 -6.48 2.64 11.45
CA LEU A 775 -5.74 2.72 12.71
C LEU A 775 -4.77 3.90 12.69
N VAL A 776 -3.96 4.04 11.62
CA VAL A 776 -3.04 5.18 11.47
C VAL A 776 -3.77 6.53 11.46
N ALA A 777 -4.95 6.60 10.84
CA ALA A 777 -5.78 7.80 10.87
C ALA A 777 -6.38 8.10 12.25
N ALA A 778 -6.75 7.06 13.01
CA ALA A 778 -7.20 7.19 14.39
C ALA A 778 -6.07 7.67 15.31
N ASP A 779 -4.85 7.16 15.14
CA ASP A 779 -3.67 7.63 15.88
C ASP A 779 -3.38 9.10 15.59
N ALA A 780 -3.37 9.51 14.31
CA ALA A 780 -3.18 10.91 13.94
C ALA A 780 -4.29 11.84 14.48
N PHE A 781 -5.54 11.36 14.53
CA PHE A 781 -6.65 12.07 15.15
C PHE A 781 -6.41 12.27 16.67
N VAL A 782 -5.97 11.22 17.37
CA VAL A 782 -5.63 11.27 18.80
C VAL A 782 -4.45 12.22 19.04
N ASP A 783 -3.39 12.16 18.23
CA ASP A 783 -2.21 13.02 18.37
C ASP A 783 -2.57 14.51 18.26
N LEU A 784 -3.45 14.87 17.33
CA LEU A 784 -3.94 16.24 17.18
C LEU A 784 -4.84 16.66 18.35
N ALA A 785 -5.66 15.74 18.89
CA ALA A 785 -6.47 15.99 20.08
C ALA A 785 -5.59 16.23 21.31
N VAL A 786 -4.55 15.39 21.51
CA VAL A 786 -3.54 15.52 22.57
C VAL A 786 -2.85 16.89 22.52
N ARG A 787 -2.55 17.38 21.32
CA ARG A 787 -1.91 18.69 21.10
C ARG A 787 -2.87 19.88 21.28
N GLY A 788 -4.19 19.64 21.32
CA GLY A 788 -5.20 20.69 21.34
C GLY A 788 -5.38 21.41 20.00
N ASP A 789 -4.90 20.79 18.92
CA ASP A 789 -4.92 21.35 17.57
C ASP A 789 -6.13 20.89 16.75
N LEU A 790 -6.80 19.81 17.16
CA LEU A 790 -7.88 19.19 16.40
C LEU A 790 -9.17 20.02 16.42
N ASP A 791 -9.75 20.26 15.24
CA ASP A 791 -11.14 20.71 15.11
C ASP A 791 -12.05 19.54 14.70
N GLY A 792 -12.67 18.89 15.69
CA GLY A 792 -13.59 17.78 15.46
C GLY A 792 -14.83 18.18 14.64
N CYS A 793 -15.32 19.42 14.76
CA CYS A 793 -16.46 19.87 13.95
C CYS A 793 -16.08 19.89 12.47
N LEU A 794 -14.88 20.37 12.14
CA LEU A 794 -14.40 20.42 10.76
C LEU A 794 -14.20 19.01 10.17
N VAL A 795 -13.66 18.06 10.94
CA VAL A 795 -13.59 16.65 10.52
C VAL A 795 -15.01 16.09 10.26
N GLY A 796 -15.96 16.40 11.14
CA GLY A 796 -17.35 15.98 11.01
C GLY A 796 -18.04 16.54 9.76
N ARG A 797 -17.75 17.80 9.40
CA ARG A 797 -18.23 18.42 8.14
C ARG A 797 -17.67 17.71 6.92
N GLU A 798 -16.38 17.36 6.92
CA GLU A 798 -15.80 16.67 5.77
C GLU A 798 -16.29 15.24 5.63
N LEU A 799 -16.47 14.51 6.74
CA LEU A 799 -17.12 13.19 6.75
C LEU A 799 -18.57 13.29 6.25
N THR A 800 -19.32 14.30 6.68
CA THR A 800 -20.68 14.57 6.17
C THR A 800 -20.66 14.85 4.68
N GLY A 801 -19.71 15.64 4.21
CA GLY A 801 -19.52 15.90 2.79
C GLY A 801 -19.23 14.63 1.98
N LEU A 802 -18.43 13.69 2.51
CA LEU A 802 -18.18 12.39 1.89
C LEU A 802 -19.43 11.50 1.89
N PHE A 803 -20.26 11.59 2.92
CA PHE A 803 -21.54 10.88 3.00
C PHE A 803 -22.52 11.37 1.92
N GLU A 804 -22.69 12.68 1.79
CA GLU A 804 -23.53 13.29 0.75
C GLU A 804 -23.03 13.00 -0.66
N ALA A 805 -21.71 12.88 -0.83
CA ALA A 805 -21.06 12.48 -2.08
C ALA A 805 -21.20 10.98 -2.42
N GLY A 806 -21.75 10.17 -1.51
CA GLY A 806 -21.90 8.72 -1.69
C GLY A 806 -20.60 7.92 -1.53
N SER A 807 -19.57 8.51 -0.90
CA SER A 807 -18.21 7.98 -0.81
C SER A 807 -17.83 7.52 0.60
N LEU A 808 -18.74 7.64 1.58
CA LEU A 808 -18.50 7.28 2.97
C LEU A 808 -19.10 5.91 3.35
N PHE A 809 -18.31 5.09 4.05
CA PHE A 809 -18.75 3.83 4.64
C PHE A 809 -18.78 3.94 6.17
N LEU A 810 -19.97 4.09 6.77
CA LEU A 810 -20.11 4.37 8.21
C LEU A 810 -19.47 3.33 9.14
N LYS A 811 -19.45 2.06 8.75
CA LYS A 811 -18.80 1.00 9.55
C LYS A 811 -17.30 1.21 9.68
N ARG A 812 -16.65 1.77 8.66
CA ARG A 812 -15.20 2.08 8.68
C ARG A 812 -14.91 3.20 9.66
N VAL A 813 -15.74 4.25 9.63
CA VAL A 813 -15.63 5.37 10.57
C VAL A 813 -15.90 4.91 12.01
N ALA A 814 -16.92 4.07 12.23
CA ALA A 814 -17.20 3.51 13.56
C ALA A 814 -16.04 2.64 14.09
N ASP A 815 -15.43 1.82 13.23
CA ASP A 815 -14.25 1.01 13.54
C ASP A 815 -13.05 1.89 13.94
N ALA A 816 -12.74 2.92 13.15
CA ALA A 816 -11.65 3.85 13.44
C ALA A 816 -11.84 4.58 14.78
N PHE A 817 -13.05 5.10 15.06
CA PHE A 817 -13.33 5.74 16.34
C PHE A 817 -13.42 4.75 17.52
N GLY A 818 -13.71 3.47 17.24
CA GLY A 818 -13.55 2.41 18.22
C GLY A 818 -12.12 2.28 18.76
N HIS A 819 -11.11 2.63 17.95
CA HIS A 819 -9.71 2.71 18.38
C HIS A 819 -9.36 4.02 19.09
N ALA A 820 -9.92 5.16 18.66
CA ALA A 820 -9.64 6.46 19.26
C ALA A 820 -10.25 6.63 20.67
N LEU A 821 -11.40 6.00 20.96
CA LEU A 821 -12.10 6.13 22.23
C LEU A 821 -11.28 5.65 23.45
N PRO A 822 -10.69 4.43 23.45
CA PRO A 822 -9.82 3.99 24.54
C PRO A 822 -8.58 4.88 24.74
N ALA A 823 -8.15 5.63 23.73
CA ALA A 823 -7.00 6.51 23.79
C ALA A 823 -7.29 7.89 24.42
N GLY A 824 -8.53 8.14 24.87
CA GLY A 824 -8.90 9.36 25.61
C GLY A 824 -9.49 10.49 24.75
N ALA A 825 -9.66 10.30 23.44
CA ALA A 825 -10.19 11.32 22.52
C ALA A 825 -11.73 11.41 22.50
N ALA A 826 -12.41 11.11 23.61
CA ALA A 826 -13.87 11.00 23.66
C ALA A 826 -14.59 12.30 23.30
N THR A 827 -14.08 13.45 23.76
CA THR A 827 -14.65 14.77 23.46
C THR A 827 -14.59 15.10 21.97
N ASP A 828 -13.47 14.81 21.33
CA ASP A 828 -13.24 15.08 19.91
C ASP A 828 -14.04 14.12 19.02
N VAL A 829 -14.10 12.84 19.39
CA VAL A 829 -14.95 11.85 18.73
C VAL A 829 -16.42 12.27 18.83
N TRP A 830 -16.89 12.68 20.01
CA TRP A 830 -18.26 13.18 20.17
C TRP A 830 -18.51 14.40 19.29
N THR A 831 -17.62 15.40 19.34
CA THR A 831 -17.74 16.65 18.55
C THR A 831 -17.84 16.35 17.07
N THR A 832 -17.03 15.40 16.58
CA THR A 832 -17.02 14.94 15.19
C THR A 832 -18.32 14.25 14.80
N LEU A 833 -18.77 13.29 15.61
CA LEU A 833 -19.99 12.51 15.33
C LEU A 833 -21.24 13.38 15.44
N ARG A 834 -21.30 14.29 16.42
CA ARG A 834 -22.39 15.25 16.61
C ARG A 834 -22.66 16.06 15.35
N GLU A 835 -21.60 16.54 14.69
CA GLU A 835 -21.72 17.29 13.42
C GLU A 835 -22.32 16.44 12.29
N MET A 836 -22.04 15.13 12.27
CA MET A 836 -22.55 14.21 11.24
C MET A 836 -24.01 13.78 11.45
N LEU A 837 -24.45 13.67 12.71
CA LEU A 837 -25.74 13.07 13.07
C LEU A 837 -26.95 13.68 12.33
N PRO A 838 -27.11 15.01 12.20
CA PRO A 838 -28.26 15.60 11.53
C PRO A 838 -28.42 15.12 10.08
N ALA A 839 -27.33 15.11 9.31
CA ALA A 839 -27.33 14.68 7.91
C ALA A 839 -27.60 13.17 7.79
N LEU A 840 -27.00 12.35 8.65
CA LEU A 840 -27.17 10.89 8.63
C LEU A 840 -28.60 10.46 8.99
N LEU A 841 -29.22 11.13 9.96
CA LEU A 841 -30.56 10.79 10.47
C LEU A 841 -31.70 11.33 9.60
N SER A 842 -31.43 12.42 8.87
CA SER A 842 -32.35 13.03 7.90
C SER A 842 -32.30 12.37 6.51
N ALA A 843 -31.34 11.49 6.26
CA ALA A 843 -31.21 10.80 4.99
C ALA A 843 -32.50 10.01 4.63
N PRO A 844 -32.97 10.04 3.37
CA PRO A 844 -34.22 9.36 2.96
C PRO A 844 -34.22 7.86 3.24
N LYS A 845 -33.04 7.24 3.22
CA LYS A 845 -32.83 5.83 3.54
C LYS A 845 -31.76 5.73 4.61
N ALA A 846 -32.04 4.94 5.65
CA ALA A 846 -31.06 4.66 6.68
C ALA A 846 -29.80 4.02 6.08
N ALA A 847 -28.66 4.67 6.30
CA ALA A 847 -27.37 4.22 5.81
C ALA A 847 -26.90 2.95 6.55
N ALA A 848 -26.28 2.03 5.81
CA ALA A 848 -25.71 0.83 6.40
C ALA A 848 -24.57 1.20 7.37
N GLY A 849 -24.60 0.65 8.59
CA GLY A 849 -23.61 0.94 9.64
C GLY A 849 -23.98 2.11 10.55
N LEU A 850 -25.08 2.83 10.31
CA LEU A 850 -25.54 3.91 11.19
C LEU A 850 -25.75 3.45 12.66
N PRO A 851 -26.32 2.26 12.95
CA PRO A 851 -26.42 1.80 14.34
C PRO A 851 -25.06 1.57 15.02
N ASP A 852 -24.06 1.10 14.26
CA ASP A 852 -22.70 0.91 14.80
C ASP A 852 -22.05 2.26 15.14
N LEU A 853 -22.29 3.29 14.32
CA LEU A 853 -21.83 4.65 14.57
C LEU A 853 -22.54 5.30 15.78
N LEU A 854 -23.85 5.09 15.94
CA LEU A 854 -24.60 5.57 17.10
C LEU A 854 -24.12 4.94 18.40
N LEU A 855 -23.71 3.67 18.37
CA LEU A 855 -23.11 2.98 19.51
C LEU A 855 -21.80 3.66 19.95
N VAL A 856 -20.94 3.99 18.97
CA VAL A 856 -19.69 4.73 19.22
C VAL A 856 -19.98 6.14 19.73
N ALA A 857 -20.97 6.83 19.14
CA ALA A 857 -21.39 8.16 19.57
C ALA A 857 -21.90 8.16 21.03
N GLU A 858 -22.63 7.11 21.43
CA GLU A 858 -23.09 6.95 22.81
C GLU A 858 -21.95 6.74 23.79
N ALA A 859 -20.97 5.89 23.43
CA ALA A 859 -19.78 5.71 24.24
C ALA A 859 -18.97 7.01 24.37
N ALA A 860 -18.83 7.76 23.27
CA ALA A 860 -18.16 9.07 23.26
C ALA A 860 -18.89 10.10 24.13
N ALA A 861 -20.22 10.19 24.00
CA ALA A 861 -21.06 11.09 24.79
C ALA A 861 -21.01 10.75 26.29
N ALA A 862 -21.06 9.46 26.64
CA ALA A 862 -20.95 9.00 28.02
C ALA A 862 -19.58 9.36 28.63
N ALA A 863 -18.49 9.11 27.90
CA ALA A 863 -17.14 9.36 28.38
C ALA A 863 -16.78 10.85 28.45
N SER A 864 -17.34 11.69 27.56
CA SER A 864 -17.10 13.14 27.54
C SER A 864 -18.09 13.95 28.39
N GLY A 865 -19.16 13.33 28.90
CA GLY A 865 -20.23 14.04 29.60
C GLY A 865 -21.06 14.96 28.71
N ALA A 866 -21.13 14.68 27.41
CA ALA A 866 -21.84 15.51 26.45
C ALA A 866 -23.34 15.65 26.77
N CYS A 867 -23.89 16.85 26.57
CA CYS A 867 -25.28 17.19 26.90
C CYS A 867 -26.05 17.88 25.75
N ASP A 868 -25.46 17.91 24.55
CA ASP A 868 -26.00 18.59 23.37
C ASP A 868 -27.42 18.14 23.02
N ASP A 869 -28.20 19.03 22.41
CA ASP A 869 -29.51 18.70 21.85
C ASP A 869 -29.41 18.43 20.34
N VAL A 870 -29.88 17.26 19.91
CA VAL A 870 -29.86 16.82 18.50
C VAL A 870 -31.29 16.44 18.10
N PRO A 871 -32.07 17.36 17.50
CA PRO A 871 -33.50 17.14 17.22
C PRO A 871 -33.79 15.93 16.33
N GLU A 872 -32.92 15.66 15.34
CA GLU A 872 -33.03 14.52 14.43
C GLU A 872 -32.86 13.19 15.17
N LEU A 873 -32.02 13.17 16.22
CA LEU A 873 -31.81 12.00 17.07
C LEU A 873 -33.06 11.72 17.91
N THR A 874 -33.62 12.75 18.54
CA THR A 874 -34.88 12.65 19.31
C THR A 874 -36.02 12.15 18.42
N SER A 875 -36.09 12.67 17.19
CA SER A 875 -37.07 12.23 16.19
C SER A 875 -36.87 10.78 15.77
N ALA A 876 -35.61 10.34 15.60
CA ALA A 876 -35.29 8.95 15.28
C ALA A 876 -35.59 7.98 16.43
N ALA A 877 -35.32 8.39 17.67
CA ALA A 877 -35.61 7.64 18.88
C ALA A 877 -37.12 7.46 19.12
N ALA A 878 -37.94 8.43 18.71
CA ALA A 878 -39.40 8.40 18.84
C ALA A 878 -40.13 7.57 17.77
N ARG A 879 -39.43 7.04 16.75
CA ARG A 879 -40.07 6.27 15.66
C ARG A 879 -40.65 4.94 16.20
N PRO A 880 -41.85 4.52 15.74
CA PRO A 880 -42.42 3.24 16.15
C PRO A 880 -41.61 2.07 15.58
N GLY A 881 -41.15 1.16 16.42
CA GLY A 881 -40.43 -0.06 16.01
C GLY A 881 -39.37 -0.54 17.00
N ARG A 882 -38.79 -1.71 16.74
CA ARG A 882 -37.66 -2.30 17.51
C ARG A 882 -36.43 -2.55 16.65
N SER A 883 -36.26 -1.77 15.58
CA SER A 883 -35.06 -1.91 14.75
C SER A 883 -33.83 -1.47 15.54
N ARG A 884 -32.67 -2.08 15.24
CA ARG A 884 -31.40 -1.71 15.90
C ARG A 884 -31.13 -0.21 15.84
N LEU A 885 -31.47 0.44 14.72
CA LEU A 885 -31.34 1.90 14.57
C LEU A 885 -32.13 2.68 15.63
N VAL A 886 -33.41 2.34 15.84
CA VAL A 886 -34.27 3.01 16.83
C VAL A 886 -33.75 2.74 18.24
N THR A 887 -33.32 1.51 18.53
CA THR A 887 -32.74 1.14 19.82
C THR A 887 -31.49 1.96 20.15
N GLU A 888 -30.51 2.03 19.24
CA GLU A 888 -29.27 2.78 19.48
C GLU A 888 -29.52 4.30 19.52
N ALA A 889 -30.44 4.83 18.71
CA ALA A 889 -30.82 6.24 18.76
C ALA A 889 -31.46 6.61 20.11
N ALA A 890 -32.36 5.76 20.62
CA ALA A 890 -32.98 5.95 21.94
C ALA A 890 -31.95 5.82 23.07
N ARG A 891 -30.94 4.95 22.91
CA ARG A 891 -29.84 4.80 23.86
C ARG A 891 -29.02 6.09 23.96
N LEU A 892 -28.52 6.60 22.84
CA LEU A 892 -27.76 7.86 22.81
C LEU A 892 -28.57 9.04 23.34
N SER A 893 -29.85 9.17 22.93
CA SER A 893 -30.73 10.25 23.40
C SER A 893 -30.90 10.24 24.93
N ARG A 894 -30.98 9.04 25.53
CA ARG A 894 -31.03 8.89 26.98
C ARG A 894 -29.73 9.32 27.65
N THR A 895 -28.59 8.87 27.16
CA THR A 895 -27.26 9.25 27.67
C THR A 895 -27.09 10.77 27.70
N LEU A 896 -27.44 11.48 26.64
CA LEU A 896 -27.38 12.95 26.58
C LEU A 896 -28.31 13.62 27.60
N THR A 897 -29.48 13.04 27.85
CA THR A 897 -30.45 13.54 28.83
C THR A 897 -29.95 13.33 30.26
N GLU A 898 -29.43 12.15 30.57
CA GLU A 898 -28.86 11.81 31.89
C GLU A 898 -27.64 12.69 32.22
N ASN A 899 -26.78 12.94 31.23
CA ASN A 899 -25.65 13.87 31.38
C ASN A 899 -26.11 15.29 31.69
N ARG A 900 -27.15 15.78 30.99
CA ARG A 900 -27.74 17.11 31.22
C ARG A 900 -28.35 17.26 32.62
N GLU A 901 -29.00 16.21 33.12
CA GLU A 901 -29.55 16.20 34.49
C GLU A 901 -28.43 16.19 35.55
N THR A 902 -27.34 15.47 35.28
CA THR A 902 -26.16 15.41 36.16
C THR A 902 -25.46 16.77 36.23
N ASP A 903 -25.23 17.43 35.10
CA ASP A 903 -24.62 18.76 35.02
C ASP A 903 -25.48 19.83 35.72
N ALA A 904 -26.80 19.82 35.47
CA ALA A 904 -27.74 20.70 36.15
C ALA A 904 -27.80 20.47 37.68
N GLY A 905 -27.56 19.23 38.13
CA GLY A 905 -27.44 18.87 39.54
C GLY A 905 -26.18 19.44 40.20
N GLN A 906 -25.03 19.37 39.51
CA GLN A 906 -23.75 19.93 39.98
C GLN A 906 -23.76 21.47 40.03
N LEU A 907 -24.38 22.12 39.06
CA LEU A 907 -24.54 23.59 39.06
C LEU A 907 -25.39 24.08 40.25
N ARG A 908 -26.40 23.30 40.69
CA ARG A 908 -27.26 23.62 41.86
C ARG A 908 -26.58 23.39 43.21
N THR A 909 -25.67 22.41 43.33
CA THR A 909 -24.87 22.21 44.56
C THR A 909 -23.80 23.28 44.72
N VAL A 910 -23.18 23.75 43.63
CA VAL A 910 -22.20 24.87 43.70
C VAL A 910 -22.86 26.20 44.07
N THR A 911 -24.13 26.43 43.72
CA THR A 911 -24.84 27.67 44.12
C THR A 911 -25.34 27.68 45.56
N THR A 912 -25.39 26.53 46.25
CA THR A 912 -25.84 26.42 47.65
C THR A 912 -24.72 26.53 48.68
N GLU A 913 -23.45 26.44 48.26
CA GLU A 913 -22.27 26.69 49.11
C GLU A 913 -21.72 28.12 48.93
N ARG A 914 -22.43 29.12 49.49
CA ARG A 914 -21.87 30.46 49.74
C ARG A 914 -21.67 30.63 51.25
N PRO A 915 -20.46 30.94 51.76
CA PRO A 915 -20.17 30.83 53.19
C PRO A 915 -20.86 31.92 54.01
N ALA A 916 -21.40 31.53 55.15
CA ALA A 916 -21.91 32.40 56.19
C ALA A 916 -20.82 33.36 56.67
N ARG A 917 -21.01 34.67 56.44
CA ARG A 917 -20.24 35.73 57.09
C ARG A 917 -20.45 35.66 58.61
N GLN A 918 -19.44 35.24 59.36
CA GLN A 918 -19.35 35.55 60.79
C GLN A 918 -19.14 37.06 60.95
N ARG A 919 -20.13 37.72 61.55
CA ARG A 919 -20.00 39.03 62.21
C ARG A 919 -19.73 38.78 63.70
N GLY A 920 -18.72 39.43 64.27
CA GLY A 920 -18.62 39.57 65.73
C GLY A 920 -17.22 40.00 66.21
N GLY A 921 -17.06 41.31 66.51
CA GLY A 921 -15.87 41.86 67.18
C GLY A 921 -15.71 43.38 66.98
N THR A 922 -16.39 44.16 67.81
CA THR A 922 -16.48 45.64 67.85
C THR A 922 -15.28 46.33 68.57
N PRO A 923 -15.18 47.68 68.58
CA PRO A 923 -13.93 48.46 68.61
C PRO A 923 -13.59 49.09 69.98
N THR A 924 -12.32 49.52 70.13
CA THR A 924 -11.95 50.69 70.96
C THR A 924 -10.58 51.25 70.56
N ALA A 925 -10.56 52.59 70.41
CA ALA A 925 -9.45 53.55 70.33
C ALA A 925 -8.40 53.40 69.21
#